data_AF-A0A8T5FDF8-F1
#
_entry.id   AF-A0A8T5FDF8-F1
#
_cell.length_a   1.000
_cell.length_b   1.000
_cell.length_c   1.000
_cell.angle_alpha   90.00
_cell.angle_beta   90.00
_cell.angle_gamma   90.00
#
_symmetry.space_group_name_H-M   'P 1'
#
loop_
_entity.id
_entity.type
_entity.pdbx_description
1 polymer ?
#
loop_
_entity_poly.entity_id
_entity_poly.type
_entity_poly.pdbx_seq_one_letter_code
_entity_poly.pdbx_strand_id
1 'polypeptide(L)'
;MPDNSKKIDDTDVHQAKENGDESENFDDSIWDEIIEDDFVAPEDDSKECDHFERLTNSKLSDSLPTEEIVLHKKFISIVDKLVCKFPFLKINEFVEEFVNGQYTKHFFPKYNFSKKSDFSTCLRKTALNMPAKREKYLSESNKSDYARHINLKKTSIFTSYNFLKSECNYFQEELLFLYNYNWIRSIVLINYLKNISSLEEIIKNNAIIDVNKFEYFNLKLNSDQIDILENSFDEIKNELYAKKMIQYFENTYVLDVNFDSIEYSIKQIVEDEIEGIAYGNLVTKLIKKHKFISSIPHYDFLNILLTSYVDLGFFKVEYGFKGSDKTEHRYFTITNYENQQLSGQSAQNLPFYGRQNDPHQFIQDIKYLRKGDFDDDDDQVTRIAGLILAGTQNMISETEDFSQFDFAVNMTGFKPTKEQEKIMIQSKLVLLPETKIIHIKVMINEQVDLETVKSIQKILPENQQAMIISFENVSDEITSLISNDHAIQIIDKKVLQLWAEITPEIPCRKGSIVKIMQGQYIGKIAKLNHIDYTTGKASVKIIGLDEEKVVLIGSLKEINLFDDPILDEHILLCNNYFEFLNILHNKSSNIEFNKALFNQENNCDEFVIPRDDWTLKKDVAFASVYGNINSRIRANGKTFENKFSCSCEYFQNENKICFHLISLLNEIGIRCNLFSETWNSEENILSECMSDL
;
A
#
# COMPACT_ATOMS: atom_id res chain seq x y z
N MET A 1 -1.49 5.89 -57.37
CA MET A 1 -1.32 6.39 -58.76
C MET A 1 -2.68 6.30 -59.46
N PRO A 2 -3.03 7.21 -60.38
CA PRO A 2 -3.84 8.40 -60.01
C PRO A 2 -5.19 8.45 -60.80
N ASP A 3 -5.98 9.53 -60.92
CA ASP A 3 -5.65 10.96 -60.83
C ASP A 3 -6.81 11.94 -60.48
N ASN A 4 -6.35 13.15 -60.11
CA ASN A 4 -6.97 14.46 -59.92
C ASN A 4 -8.11 14.91 -60.87
N SER A 5 -9.02 15.76 -60.35
CA SER A 5 -9.23 17.18 -60.77
C SER A 5 -10.51 17.75 -60.11
N LYS A 6 -10.42 18.73 -59.19
CA LYS A 6 -10.28 20.19 -59.42
C LYS A 6 -11.31 20.81 -60.37
N LYS A 7 -12.17 21.67 -59.81
CA LYS A 7 -12.40 23.02 -60.34
C LYS A 7 -12.37 24.04 -59.20
N ILE A 8 -11.69 25.15 -59.48
CA ILE A 8 -11.61 26.39 -58.70
C ILE A 8 -12.32 27.44 -59.57
N ASP A 9 -12.94 28.44 -58.96
CA ASP A 9 -13.07 29.77 -59.58
C ASP A 9 -12.58 30.79 -58.56
N ASP A 10 -11.65 31.64 -59.00
CA ASP A 10 -11.01 32.68 -58.20
C ASP A 10 -11.77 34.01 -58.34
N THR A 11 -11.66 34.89 -57.35
CA THR A 11 -11.25 36.28 -57.62
C THR A 11 -10.78 37.00 -56.36
N ASP A 12 -9.56 37.56 -56.42
CA ASP A 12 -8.89 38.34 -55.38
C ASP A 12 -9.51 39.73 -55.13
N VAL A 13 -9.17 40.36 -54.00
CA VAL A 13 -8.19 41.49 -53.90
C VAL A 13 -8.28 42.20 -52.53
N HIS A 14 -7.17 42.18 -51.77
CA HIS A 14 -6.57 43.19 -50.84
C HIS A 14 -7.45 44.16 -49.96
N GLN A 15 -7.07 44.61 -48.75
CA GLN A 15 -5.80 44.54 -47.97
C GLN A 15 -5.99 44.94 -46.48
N ALA A 16 -5.23 44.30 -45.57
CA ALA A 16 -4.56 44.82 -44.35
C ALA A 16 -5.28 45.54 -43.17
N LYS A 17 -5.10 44.96 -41.95
CA LYS A 17 -4.85 45.58 -40.60
C LYS A 17 -5.93 46.51 -39.99
N GLU A 18 -6.26 46.49 -38.69
CA GLU A 18 -5.44 46.34 -37.46
C GLU A 18 -6.32 46.03 -36.21
N ASN A 19 -5.70 45.71 -35.06
CA ASN A 19 -6.22 45.19 -33.77
C ASN A 19 -7.53 45.78 -33.16
N GLY A 20 -8.24 44.97 -32.36
CA GLY A 20 -9.18 45.44 -31.32
C GLY A 20 -10.05 44.35 -30.66
N ASP A 21 -9.73 44.00 -29.41
CA ASP A 21 -10.54 43.36 -28.34
C ASP A 21 -11.67 42.36 -28.70
N GLU A 22 -11.43 41.07 -28.42
CA GLU A 22 -12.48 40.06 -28.21
C GLU A 22 -12.68 39.84 -26.69
N SER A 23 -13.79 40.34 -26.17
CA SER A 23 -14.33 39.94 -24.86
C SER A 23 -15.28 38.76 -25.06
N GLU A 24 -14.79 37.53 -24.90
CA GLU A 24 -15.67 36.35 -24.85
C GLU A 24 -16.40 36.31 -23.52
N ASN A 25 -17.74 36.27 -23.58
CA ASN A 25 -18.59 36.08 -22.40
C ASN A 25 -18.33 34.68 -21.84
N PHE A 26 -17.91 34.60 -20.57
CA PHE A 26 -17.98 33.35 -19.82
C PHE A 26 -19.46 33.00 -19.57
N ASP A 27 -19.76 31.71 -19.70
CA ASP A 27 -21.10 31.16 -19.48
C ASP A 27 -21.30 30.91 -17.97
N ASP A 28 -22.18 31.68 -17.34
CA ASP A 28 -22.42 31.63 -15.88
C ASP A 28 -23.06 30.30 -15.43
N SER A 29 -23.47 29.42 -16.37
CA SER A 29 -24.19 28.17 -16.07
C SER A 29 -23.37 27.05 -15.42
N ILE A 30 -22.06 27.24 -15.18
CA ILE A 30 -21.19 26.24 -14.55
C ILE A 30 -21.30 26.27 -13.00
N TRP A 31 -21.80 27.36 -12.41
CA TRP A 31 -21.90 27.50 -10.95
C TRP A 31 -23.14 26.82 -10.36
N ASP A 32 -24.22 26.67 -11.12
CA ASP A 32 -25.48 26.11 -10.61
C ASP A 32 -25.42 24.59 -10.35
N GLU A 33 -24.53 23.83 -10.99
CA GLU A 33 -24.31 22.39 -10.70
C GLU A 33 -23.50 22.13 -9.39
N ILE A 34 -23.11 23.17 -8.65
CA ILE A 34 -22.32 23.06 -7.41
C ILE A 34 -23.22 23.10 -6.14
N ILE A 35 -24.49 23.49 -6.26
CA ILE A 35 -25.32 23.87 -5.09
C ILE A 35 -26.30 22.78 -4.61
N GLU A 36 -26.72 21.83 -5.45
CA GLU A 36 -27.69 20.78 -5.06
C GLU A 36 -27.04 19.41 -4.84
N ASP A 37 -26.49 19.19 -3.64
CA ASP A 37 -26.33 17.86 -3.06
C ASP A 37 -26.50 17.96 -1.52
N ASP A 38 -27.34 17.10 -0.93
CA ASP A 38 -28.00 17.36 0.37
C ASP A 38 -27.04 17.49 1.58
N PHE A 39 -26.98 18.70 2.17
CA PHE A 39 -26.32 18.95 3.45
C PHE A 39 -27.15 18.41 4.64
N VAL A 40 -27.08 17.10 4.88
CA VAL A 40 -27.41 16.54 6.21
C VAL A 40 -26.24 16.81 7.15
N ALA A 41 -26.45 17.72 8.11
CA ALA A 41 -25.49 17.95 9.19
C ALA A 41 -25.31 16.68 10.05
N PRO A 42 -24.09 16.19 10.30
CA PRO A 42 -23.87 15.10 11.25
C PRO A 42 -24.24 15.56 12.66
N GLU A 43 -25.11 14.80 13.34
CA GLU A 43 -25.46 15.05 14.74
C GLU A 43 -24.28 14.76 15.67
N ASP A 44 -23.78 15.81 16.31
CA ASP A 44 -23.16 15.87 17.64
C ASP A 44 -22.33 14.67 18.16
N ASP A 45 -21.31 14.26 17.39
CA ASP A 45 -20.08 13.70 17.98
C ASP A 45 -19.14 14.85 18.36
N SER A 46 -18.69 14.88 19.61
CA SER A 46 -17.88 15.98 20.16
C SER A 46 -16.63 16.26 19.31
N LYS A 47 -16.53 17.47 18.71
CA LYS A 47 -15.39 17.90 17.88
C LYS A 47 -14.05 17.78 18.65
N GLU A 48 -13.31 16.68 18.49
CA GLU A 48 -12.01 16.48 19.15
C GLU A 48 -10.86 17.30 18.53
N CYS A 49 -11.04 17.91 17.36
CA CYS A 49 -10.02 18.78 16.74
C CYS A 49 -10.64 19.92 15.92
N ASP A 50 -10.46 21.14 16.43
CA ASP A 50 -10.93 22.43 15.90
C ASP A 50 -9.81 23.50 15.94
N HIS A 51 -8.55 23.08 15.98
CA HIS A 51 -7.40 23.97 16.24
C HIS A 51 -7.21 24.96 15.10
N PHE A 52 -7.38 24.53 13.85
CA PHE A 52 -7.27 25.40 12.69
C PHE A 52 -8.56 26.23 12.47
N GLU A 53 -9.74 25.65 12.72
CA GLU A 53 -11.01 26.40 12.79
C GLU A 53 -10.90 27.58 13.76
N ARG A 54 -10.38 27.36 14.99
CA ARG A 54 -10.18 28.43 15.98
C ARG A 54 -9.19 29.51 15.55
N LEU A 55 -8.10 29.15 14.86
CA LEU A 55 -7.13 30.11 14.32
C LEU A 55 -7.70 30.95 13.17
N THR A 56 -8.55 30.36 12.32
CA THR A 56 -9.06 30.98 11.10
C THR A 56 -10.39 31.72 11.25
N ASN A 57 -11.12 31.49 12.35
CA ASN A 57 -12.42 32.12 12.65
C ASN A 57 -12.44 33.65 12.55
N SER A 58 -11.33 34.34 12.81
CA SER A 58 -11.23 35.81 12.70
C SER A 58 -11.08 36.33 11.26
N LYS A 59 -10.71 35.45 10.33
CA LYS A 59 -10.41 35.76 8.92
C LYS A 59 -11.62 35.51 8.00
N LEU A 60 -12.55 34.65 8.42
CA LEU A 60 -13.83 34.42 7.76
C LEU A 60 -14.82 35.55 8.11
N SER A 61 -14.78 36.65 7.36
CA SER A 61 -15.77 37.74 7.52
C SER A 61 -17.04 37.49 6.72
N ASP A 62 -18.16 38.04 7.20
CA ASP A 62 -19.46 38.07 6.50
C ASP A 62 -19.45 38.88 5.18
N SER A 63 -18.30 39.45 4.79
CA SER A 63 -18.12 40.22 3.56
C SER A 63 -17.57 39.39 2.39
N LEU A 64 -17.24 38.12 2.60
CA LEU A 64 -16.81 37.20 1.55
C LEU A 64 -18.03 36.63 0.79
N PRO A 65 -17.89 36.30 -0.51
CA PRO A 65 -18.90 35.53 -1.25
C PRO A 65 -19.22 34.21 -0.56
N THR A 66 -20.48 33.77 -0.61
CA THR A 66 -20.94 32.54 0.05
C THR A 66 -20.17 31.30 -0.44
N GLU A 67 -19.84 31.25 -1.73
CA GLU A 67 -19.04 30.18 -2.34
C GLU A 67 -17.61 30.11 -1.78
N GLU A 68 -16.92 31.25 -1.64
CA GLU A 68 -15.60 31.32 -1.02
C GLU A 68 -15.65 30.85 0.45
N ILE A 69 -16.67 31.26 1.21
CA ILE A 69 -16.87 30.80 2.60
C ILE A 69 -17.04 29.28 2.67
N VAL A 70 -17.75 28.66 1.71
CA VAL A 70 -17.91 27.19 1.62
C VAL A 70 -16.57 26.51 1.30
N LEU A 71 -15.80 27.04 0.35
CA LEU A 71 -14.48 26.52 -0.01
C LEU A 71 -13.49 26.61 1.17
N HIS A 72 -13.45 27.74 1.87
CA HIS A 72 -12.62 27.92 3.06
C HIS A 72 -13.01 26.96 4.19
N LYS A 73 -14.31 26.83 4.50
CA LYS A 73 -14.78 25.87 5.53
C LYS A 73 -14.45 24.42 5.17
N LYS A 74 -14.55 24.05 3.90
CA LYS A 74 -14.12 22.75 3.38
C LYS A 74 -12.62 22.53 3.60
N PHE A 75 -11.78 23.52 3.28
CA PHE A 75 -10.35 23.44 3.52
C PHE A 75 -10.01 23.33 5.01
N ILE A 76 -10.62 24.16 5.86
CA ILE A 76 -10.43 24.13 7.32
C ILE A 76 -10.73 22.73 7.88
N SER A 77 -11.84 22.12 7.46
CA SER A 77 -12.18 20.74 7.85
C SER A 77 -11.13 19.71 7.41
N ILE A 78 -10.52 19.88 6.23
CA ILE A 78 -9.44 19.01 5.74
C ILE A 78 -8.18 19.21 6.60
N VAL A 79 -7.81 20.45 6.93
CA VAL A 79 -6.63 20.75 7.75
C VAL A 79 -6.78 20.16 9.15
N ASP A 80 -7.90 20.41 9.85
CA ASP A 80 -8.11 19.89 11.21
C ASP A 80 -8.09 18.35 11.24
N LYS A 81 -8.76 17.68 10.28
CA LYS A 81 -8.72 16.20 10.16
C LYS A 81 -7.31 15.66 9.97
N LEU A 82 -6.51 16.31 9.12
CA LEU A 82 -5.15 15.85 8.82
C LEU A 82 -4.16 16.16 9.93
N VAL A 83 -4.18 17.39 10.48
CA VAL A 83 -3.25 17.84 11.52
C VAL A 83 -3.53 17.14 12.86
N CYS A 84 -4.79 16.78 13.15
CA CYS A 84 -5.12 15.93 14.30
C CYS A 84 -4.38 14.59 14.30
N LYS A 85 -4.21 13.99 13.11
CA LYS A 85 -3.56 12.69 12.94
C LYS A 85 -2.06 12.82 12.65
N PHE A 86 -1.66 13.89 11.98
CA PHE A 86 -0.29 14.14 11.50
C PHE A 86 0.14 15.58 11.85
N PRO A 87 0.54 15.87 13.10
CA PRO A 87 0.81 17.24 13.57
C PRO A 87 1.91 17.98 12.80
N PHE A 88 2.79 17.24 12.11
CA PHE A 88 3.92 17.77 11.33
C PHE A 88 3.65 17.80 9.81
N LEU A 89 2.41 17.53 9.38
CA LEU A 89 2.06 17.57 7.96
C LEU A 89 1.96 19.02 7.46
N LYS A 90 2.96 19.44 6.68
CA LYS A 90 2.86 20.69 5.90
C LYS A 90 2.12 20.44 4.59
N ILE A 91 0.81 20.70 4.58
CA ILE A 91 -0.08 20.35 3.46
C ILE A 91 0.39 20.94 2.12
N ASN A 92 0.79 22.22 2.06
CA ASN A 92 1.31 22.85 0.84
C ASN A 92 2.57 22.12 0.29
N GLU A 93 3.55 21.82 1.16
CA GLU A 93 4.76 21.09 0.75
C GLU A 93 4.44 19.65 0.31
N PHE A 94 3.54 18.97 1.02
CA PHE A 94 3.09 17.61 0.69
C PHE A 94 2.43 17.56 -0.69
N VAL A 95 1.53 18.51 -0.97
CA VAL A 95 0.80 18.60 -2.24
C VAL A 95 1.74 18.89 -3.41
N GLU A 96 2.70 19.80 -3.25
CA GLU A 96 3.71 20.06 -4.28
C GLU A 96 4.61 18.85 -4.54
N GLU A 97 5.13 18.19 -3.48
CA GLU A 97 5.96 16.99 -3.62
C GLU A 97 5.19 15.82 -4.24
N PHE A 98 3.90 15.69 -3.92
CA PHE A 98 3.03 14.70 -4.53
C PHE A 98 2.91 14.94 -6.03
N VAL A 99 2.50 16.15 -6.45
CA VAL A 99 2.31 16.45 -7.89
C VAL A 99 3.64 16.37 -8.66
N ASN A 100 4.76 16.78 -8.04
CA ASN A 100 6.11 16.65 -8.61
C ASN A 100 6.63 15.20 -8.69
N GLY A 101 5.84 14.20 -8.29
CA GLY A 101 6.19 12.79 -8.44
C GLY A 101 7.23 12.27 -7.45
N GLN A 102 7.35 12.88 -6.25
CA GLN A 102 8.25 12.39 -5.21
C GLN A 102 7.92 10.93 -4.83
N TYR A 103 8.92 10.06 -4.63
CA TYR A 103 8.67 8.68 -4.22
C TYR A 103 8.09 8.64 -2.80
N THR A 104 7.10 7.77 -2.60
CA THR A 104 6.32 7.68 -1.35
C THR A 104 7.20 7.48 -0.11
N LYS A 105 8.33 6.77 -0.19
CA LYS A 105 9.27 6.58 0.92
C LYS A 105 9.81 7.88 1.55
N HIS A 106 10.02 8.94 0.77
CA HIS A 106 10.57 10.19 1.31
C HIS A 106 9.56 10.99 2.15
N PHE A 107 8.26 10.69 2.04
CA PHE A 107 7.23 11.33 2.85
C PHE A 107 7.24 10.84 4.30
N PHE A 108 7.75 9.63 4.58
CA PHE A 108 7.72 9.02 5.91
C PHE A 108 8.58 9.76 6.93
N PRO A 109 9.90 9.97 6.70
CA PRO A 109 10.70 10.81 7.58
C PRO A 109 10.17 12.24 7.64
N LYS A 110 9.85 12.83 6.48
CA LYS A 110 9.51 14.25 6.39
C LYS A 110 8.23 14.64 7.13
N TYR A 111 7.20 13.78 7.08
CA TYR A 111 5.89 14.04 7.68
C TYR A 111 5.59 13.12 8.87
N ASN A 112 6.61 12.41 9.38
CA ASN A 112 6.54 11.53 10.55
C ASN A 112 5.43 10.46 10.45
N PHE A 113 5.34 9.80 9.29
CA PHE A 113 4.39 8.69 9.09
C PHE A 113 4.96 7.37 9.59
N SER A 114 4.12 6.55 10.21
CA SER A 114 4.54 5.27 10.78
C SER A 114 4.27 4.08 9.84
N LYS A 115 3.34 4.21 8.88
CA LYS A 115 2.94 3.13 7.96
C LYS A 115 2.37 3.63 6.61
N LYS A 116 2.40 2.79 5.57
CA LYS A 116 1.88 3.09 4.21
C LYS A 116 0.42 3.57 4.18
N SER A 117 -0.40 3.13 5.14
CA SER A 117 -1.80 3.57 5.26
C SER A 117 -1.96 5.02 5.75
N ASP A 118 -0.92 5.63 6.33
CA ASP A 118 -0.94 7.04 6.76
C ASP A 118 -0.86 7.97 5.56
N PHE A 119 0.13 7.78 4.68
CA PHE A 119 0.19 8.43 3.37
C PHE A 119 -1.11 8.26 2.59
N SER A 120 -1.67 7.05 2.59
CA SER A 120 -2.96 6.75 1.94
C SER A 120 -4.15 7.44 2.62
N THR A 121 -4.06 7.77 3.91
CA THR A 121 -5.11 8.53 4.63
C THR A 121 -5.18 9.96 4.09
N CYS A 122 -4.02 10.61 3.87
CA CYS A 122 -3.95 11.98 3.36
C CYS A 122 -4.65 12.12 2.00
N LEU A 123 -4.52 11.12 1.13
CA LEU A 123 -4.99 11.18 -0.25
C LEU A 123 -6.51 10.95 -0.45
N ARG A 124 -7.24 10.48 0.58
CA ARG A 124 -8.66 10.10 0.47
C ARG A 124 -9.57 11.24 -0.04
N LYS A 125 -10.71 10.88 -0.65
CA LYS A 125 -11.77 11.82 -1.11
C LYS A 125 -12.22 12.79 0.00
N THR A 126 -12.26 12.32 1.25
CA THR A 126 -12.62 13.10 2.45
C THR A 126 -11.48 13.97 3.03
N ALA A 127 -10.32 13.98 2.37
CA ALA A 127 -9.10 14.71 2.76
C ALA A 127 -8.59 15.51 1.53
N LEU A 128 -7.41 15.18 0.98
CA LEU A 128 -6.84 15.91 -0.16
C LEU A 128 -7.49 15.55 -1.51
N ASN A 129 -8.32 14.51 -1.58
CA ASN A 129 -8.99 14.04 -2.81
C ASN A 129 -8.03 13.86 -4.01
N MET A 130 -6.96 13.08 -3.80
CA MET A 130 -5.95 12.82 -4.83
C MET A 130 -5.82 11.31 -5.11
N PRO A 131 -5.87 10.85 -6.37
CA PRO A 131 -5.70 9.43 -6.68
C PRO A 131 -4.28 8.94 -6.35
N ALA A 132 -4.16 7.76 -5.73
CA ALA A 132 -2.86 7.24 -5.30
C ALA A 132 -1.84 6.98 -6.43
N LYS A 133 -2.30 6.64 -7.65
CA LYS A 133 -1.46 6.37 -8.84
C LYS A 133 -1.03 7.69 -9.51
N ARG A 134 0.19 8.13 -9.21
CA ARG A 134 0.88 9.27 -9.85
C ARG A 134 2.11 8.82 -10.63
N GLU A 135 2.48 9.62 -11.62
CA GLU A 135 3.79 9.55 -12.26
C GLU A 135 4.87 9.97 -11.25
N LYS A 136 6.00 9.27 -11.23
CA LYS A 136 7.15 9.57 -10.35
C LYS A 136 8.26 10.23 -11.16
N TYR A 137 9.13 11.02 -10.52
CA TYR A 137 10.34 11.50 -11.21
C TYR A 137 11.29 10.35 -11.52
N LEU A 138 12.12 10.48 -12.56
CA LEU A 138 13.07 9.44 -12.97
C LEU A 138 14.35 9.41 -12.12
N SER A 139 14.76 10.55 -11.54
CA SER A 139 15.87 10.62 -10.57
C SER A 139 15.75 11.87 -9.67
N GLU A 140 16.34 11.85 -8.48
CA GLU A 140 16.37 13.03 -7.59
C GLU A 140 17.11 14.24 -8.20
N SER A 141 18.11 13.96 -9.06
CA SER A 141 18.81 14.96 -9.87
C SER A 141 17.94 15.57 -10.99
N ASN A 142 16.78 14.98 -11.26
CA ASN A 142 15.87 15.35 -12.32
C ASN A 142 14.42 15.40 -11.78
N LYS A 143 14.19 16.29 -10.80
CA LYS A 143 12.87 16.79 -10.40
C LYS A 143 12.23 17.52 -11.58
N SER A 144 11.79 16.72 -12.54
CA SER A 144 11.43 17.16 -13.89
C SER A 144 10.02 17.70 -13.96
N ASP A 145 9.83 18.73 -14.76
CA ASP A 145 8.50 19.21 -15.16
C ASP A 145 7.65 18.11 -15.78
N TYR A 146 8.27 17.04 -16.32
CA TYR A 146 7.59 15.87 -16.87
C TYR A 146 6.60 15.22 -15.89
N ALA A 147 7.06 14.79 -14.70
CA ALA A 147 6.18 14.13 -13.74
C ALA A 147 5.05 15.06 -13.27
N ARG A 148 5.38 16.34 -13.02
CA ARG A 148 4.42 17.40 -12.70
C ARG A 148 3.37 17.57 -13.80
N HIS A 149 3.80 17.66 -15.05
CA HIS A 149 2.95 17.86 -16.23
C HIS A 149 2.03 16.65 -16.49
N ILE A 150 2.55 15.43 -16.37
CA ILE A 150 1.73 14.19 -16.49
C ILE A 150 0.71 14.10 -15.34
N ASN A 151 1.08 14.46 -14.12
CA ASN A 151 0.17 14.44 -12.98
C ASN A 151 -0.92 15.53 -13.10
N LEU A 152 -0.56 16.77 -13.45
CA LEU A 152 -1.52 17.86 -13.65
C LEU A 152 -2.38 17.73 -14.92
N LYS A 153 -2.07 16.80 -15.83
CA LYS A 153 -2.98 16.41 -16.93
C LYS A 153 -4.17 15.57 -16.47
N LYS A 154 -4.12 14.96 -15.27
CA LYS A 154 -5.23 14.16 -14.73
C LYS A 154 -6.22 15.11 -14.06
N THR A 155 -7.44 15.20 -14.60
CA THR A 155 -8.49 16.15 -14.15
C THR A 155 -8.71 16.15 -12.63
N SER A 156 -8.72 14.97 -12.00
CA SER A 156 -8.88 14.83 -10.55
C SER A 156 -7.70 15.36 -9.74
N ILE A 157 -6.45 15.17 -10.20
CA ILE A 157 -5.27 15.78 -9.57
C ILE A 157 -5.29 17.30 -9.79
N PHE A 158 -5.58 17.76 -11.00
CA PHE A 158 -5.59 19.18 -11.35
C PHE A 158 -6.58 20.00 -10.50
N THR A 159 -7.82 19.53 -10.42
CA THR A 159 -8.89 20.20 -9.66
C THR A 159 -8.55 20.28 -8.18
N SER A 160 -8.16 19.15 -7.57
CA SER A 160 -7.75 19.12 -6.16
C SER A 160 -6.49 19.94 -5.90
N TYR A 161 -5.50 19.93 -6.81
CA TYR A 161 -4.29 20.74 -6.69
C TYR A 161 -4.61 22.24 -6.69
N ASN A 162 -5.41 22.73 -7.63
CA ASN A 162 -5.73 24.16 -7.73
C ASN A 162 -6.51 24.66 -6.51
N PHE A 163 -7.52 23.90 -6.06
CA PHE A 163 -8.25 24.19 -4.83
C PHE A 163 -7.29 24.25 -3.62
N LEU A 164 -6.55 23.17 -3.36
CA LEU A 164 -5.63 23.10 -2.22
C LEU A 164 -4.55 24.17 -2.28
N LYS A 165 -4.07 24.53 -3.48
CA LYS A 165 -3.04 25.56 -3.65
C LYS A 165 -3.56 26.96 -3.34
N SER A 166 -4.76 27.29 -3.82
CA SER A 166 -5.43 28.57 -3.52
C SER A 166 -5.59 28.75 -2.02
N GLU A 167 -6.18 27.74 -1.37
CA GLU A 167 -6.47 27.75 0.08
C GLU A 167 -5.19 27.75 0.94
N CYS A 168 -4.15 26.99 0.54
CA CYS A 168 -2.85 27.02 1.22
C CYS A 168 -2.14 28.38 1.12
N ASN A 169 -2.37 29.15 0.04
CA ASN A 169 -1.84 30.50 -0.09
C ASN A 169 -2.67 31.48 0.77
N TYR A 170 -4.00 31.35 0.76
CA TYR A 170 -4.90 32.19 1.56
C TYR A 170 -4.62 32.06 3.07
N PHE A 171 -4.46 30.83 3.57
CA PHE A 171 -4.18 30.53 4.98
C PHE A 171 -2.68 30.29 5.29
N GLN A 172 -1.77 30.87 4.50
CA GLN A 172 -0.33 30.57 4.63
C GLN A 172 0.23 30.88 6.03
N GLU A 173 -0.19 31.97 6.65
CA GLU A 173 0.29 32.41 7.97
C GLU A 173 -0.25 31.50 9.08
N GLU A 174 -1.54 31.16 9.05
CA GLU A 174 -2.18 30.29 10.03
C GLU A 174 -1.65 28.85 9.96
N LEU A 175 -1.39 28.34 8.74
CA LEU A 175 -0.77 27.03 8.52
C LEU A 175 0.68 26.99 9.06
N LEU A 176 1.45 28.06 8.87
CA LEU A 176 2.81 28.16 9.38
C LEU A 176 2.83 28.26 10.91
N PHE A 177 1.93 29.08 11.50
CA PHE A 177 1.75 29.17 12.94
C PHE A 177 1.37 27.81 13.54
N LEU A 178 0.37 27.12 12.99
CA LEU A 178 -0.09 25.82 13.48
C LEU A 178 1.02 24.76 13.43
N TYR A 179 1.82 24.74 12.36
CA TYR A 179 2.99 23.85 12.27
C TYR A 179 4.03 24.16 13.36
N ASN A 180 4.38 25.44 13.56
CA ASN A 180 5.33 25.85 14.59
C ASN A 180 4.81 25.59 16.01
N TYR A 181 3.53 25.82 16.28
CA TYR A 181 2.87 25.50 17.55
C TYR A 181 2.91 24.00 17.85
N ASN A 182 2.56 23.16 16.87
CA ASN A 182 2.68 21.69 17.01
C ASN A 182 4.12 21.26 17.29
N TRP A 183 5.11 21.86 16.62
CA TRP A 183 6.53 21.60 16.87
C TRP A 183 6.93 22.00 18.30
N ILE A 184 6.58 23.21 18.76
CA ILE A 184 6.86 23.66 20.12
C ILE A 184 6.20 22.76 21.18
N ARG A 185 4.96 22.32 20.96
CA ARG A 185 4.29 21.32 21.83
C ARG A 185 5.12 20.02 21.94
N SER A 186 5.74 19.57 20.85
CA SER A 186 6.68 18.44 20.87
C SER A 186 7.95 18.75 21.65
N ILE A 187 8.55 19.93 21.48
CA ILE A 187 9.77 20.36 22.20
C ILE A 187 9.53 20.37 23.72
N VAL A 188 8.37 20.83 24.18
CA VAL A 188 7.98 20.79 25.60
C VAL A 188 7.93 19.33 26.11
N LEU A 189 7.23 18.43 25.40
CA LEU A 189 7.17 17.01 25.75
C LEU A 189 8.55 16.33 25.77
N ILE A 190 9.40 16.65 24.80
CA ILE A 190 10.76 16.07 24.69
C ILE A 190 11.67 16.54 25.82
N ASN A 191 11.54 17.78 26.29
CA ASN A 191 12.25 18.28 27.46
C ASN A 191 11.75 17.62 28.76
N TYR A 192 10.44 17.40 28.87
CA TYR A 192 9.84 16.77 30.05
C TYR A 192 10.34 15.31 30.22
N LEU A 193 10.65 14.58 29.14
CA LEU A 193 11.30 13.26 29.19
C LEU A 193 12.69 13.25 29.85
N LYS A 194 13.35 14.41 29.98
CA LYS A 194 14.62 14.60 30.73
C LYS A 194 14.41 15.33 32.06
N ASN A 195 13.17 15.45 32.54
CA ASN A 195 12.77 16.22 33.72
C ASN A 195 13.05 17.74 33.62
N ILE A 196 13.23 18.27 32.41
CA ILE A 196 13.40 19.71 32.18
C ILE A 196 12.01 20.31 31.99
N SER A 197 11.51 21.04 32.99
CA SER A 197 10.13 21.54 33.04
C SER A 197 9.99 23.07 33.02
N SER A 198 11.08 23.82 33.19
CA SER A 198 11.06 25.28 33.21
C SER A 198 11.25 25.89 31.81
N LEU A 199 10.54 26.98 31.53
CA LEU A 199 10.60 27.70 30.25
C LEU A 199 12.05 28.11 29.89
N GLU A 200 12.77 28.67 30.85
CA GLU A 200 14.15 29.12 30.66
C GLU A 200 15.13 27.99 30.31
N GLU A 201 14.97 26.80 30.90
CA GLU A 201 15.83 25.66 30.60
C GLU A 201 15.47 25.04 29.24
N ILE A 202 14.18 24.98 28.90
CA ILE A 202 13.71 24.54 27.58
C ILE A 202 14.31 25.40 26.47
N ILE A 203 14.27 26.74 26.61
CA ILE A 203 14.86 27.67 25.63
C ILE A 203 16.39 27.51 25.52
N LYS A 204 17.08 27.23 26.63
CA LYS A 204 18.54 27.02 26.66
C LYS A 204 18.95 25.62 26.17
N ASN A 205 18.04 24.65 26.16
CA ASN A 205 18.34 23.27 25.80
C ASN A 205 18.31 23.07 24.28
N ASN A 206 19.49 22.89 23.69
CA ASN A 206 19.67 22.84 22.24
C ASN A 206 19.60 21.44 21.63
N ALA A 207 19.70 20.37 22.44
CA ALA A 207 19.70 18.99 21.97
C ALA A 207 19.38 17.98 23.07
N ILE A 208 18.71 16.88 22.74
CA ILE A 208 18.64 15.70 23.60
C ILE A 208 19.70 14.70 23.19
N ILE A 209 20.56 14.35 24.14
CA ILE A 209 21.64 13.39 23.96
C ILE A 209 21.44 12.21 24.94
N ASP A 210 21.80 11.01 24.51
CA ASP A 210 21.80 9.78 25.31
C ASP A 210 23.10 9.59 26.12
N VAL A 211 23.18 8.51 26.89
CA VAL A 211 24.39 8.17 27.68
C VAL A 211 25.60 7.78 26.82
N ASN A 212 25.38 7.33 25.58
CA ASN A 212 26.40 6.94 24.61
C ASN A 212 26.81 8.08 23.64
N LYS A 213 26.25 9.29 23.82
CA LYS A 213 26.43 10.51 22.99
C LYS A 213 25.71 10.54 21.64
N PHE A 214 24.69 9.71 21.43
CA PHE A 214 23.75 9.86 20.31
C PHE A 214 22.81 11.04 20.55
N GLU A 215 22.74 11.95 19.59
CA GLU A 215 21.76 13.03 19.56
C GLU A 215 20.42 12.48 19.04
N TYR A 216 19.42 12.36 19.92
CA TYR A 216 18.08 11.88 19.55
C TYR A 216 17.22 12.99 18.94
N PHE A 217 17.40 14.23 19.40
CA PHE A 217 16.63 15.38 18.94
C PHE A 217 17.51 16.64 18.93
N ASN A 218 17.55 17.33 17.80
CA ASN A 218 18.04 18.69 17.71
C ASN A 218 16.89 19.64 18.10
N LEU A 219 17.07 20.43 19.15
CA LEU A 219 16.04 21.29 19.74
C LEU A 219 16.25 22.78 19.45
N LYS A 220 17.18 23.15 18.55
CA LYS A 220 17.46 24.56 18.23
C LYS A 220 16.22 25.24 17.66
N LEU A 221 15.70 26.19 18.41
CA LEU A 221 14.54 27.00 18.04
C LEU A 221 14.96 28.23 17.21
N ASN A 222 14.10 28.64 16.28
CA ASN A 222 14.19 29.95 15.62
C ASN A 222 13.45 31.03 16.44
N SER A 223 13.49 32.30 15.99
CA SER A 223 12.80 33.42 16.64
C SER A 223 11.32 33.13 16.88
N ASP A 224 10.61 32.78 15.83
CA ASP A 224 9.15 32.63 15.83
C ASP A 224 8.72 31.48 16.76
N GLN A 225 9.55 30.44 16.83
CA GLN A 225 9.39 29.31 17.74
C GLN A 225 9.65 29.67 19.20
N ILE A 226 10.65 30.52 19.49
CA ILE A 226 10.87 31.07 20.84
C ILE A 226 9.68 31.96 21.23
N ASP A 227 9.25 32.86 20.35
CA ASP A 227 8.10 33.75 20.60
C ASP A 227 6.82 32.94 20.86
N ILE A 228 6.53 31.89 20.07
CA ILE A 228 5.40 30.99 20.31
C ILE A 228 5.53 30.28 21.66
N LEU A 229 6.73 29.76 21.99
CA LEU A 229 6.98 29.07 23.25
C LEU A 229 6.79 30.01 24.46
N GLU A 230 7.36 31.22 24.44
CA GLU A 230 7.23 32.18 25.54
C GLU A 230 5.78 32.63 25.76
N ASN A 231 5.04 32.90 24.68
CA ASN A 231 3.66 33.39 24.78
C ASN A 231 2.62 32.27 25.06
N SER A 232 2.90 31.02 24.65
CA SER A 232 1.90 29.92 24.68
C SER A 232 2.23 28.81 25.69
N PHE A 233 3.29 28.93 26.49
CA PHE A 233 3.77 27.84 27.36
C PHE A 233 2.70 27.30 28.32
N ASP A 234 1.93 28.18 28.96
CA ASP A 234 0.87 27.79 29.90
C ASP A 234 -0.33 27.13 29.18
N GLU A 235 -0.70 27.62 28.00
CA GLU A 235 -1.74 27.00 27.16
C GLU A 235 -1.33 25.59 26.74
N ILE A 236 -0.10 25.42 26.25
CA ILE A 236 0.45 24.14 25.83
C ILE A 236 0.45 23.12 26.98
N LYS A 237 0.86 23.51 28.19
CA LYS A 237 0.81 22.63 29.37
C LYS A 237 -0.63 22.22 29.70
N ASN A 238 -1.57 23.17 29.67
CA ASN A 238 -2.97 22.89 29.95
C ASN A 238 -3.59 21.95 28.87
N GLU A 239 -3.26 22.14 27.59
CA GLU A 239 -3.68 21.25 26.49
C GLU A 239 -3.13 19.83 26.67
N LEU A 240 -1.83 19.69 26.95
CA LEU A 240 -1.16 18.41 27.18
C LEU A 240 -1.71 17.67 28.40
N TYR A 241 -2.06 18.41 29.47
CA TYR A 241 -2.68 17.85 30.67
C TYR A 241 -4.13 17.39 30.39
N ALA A 242 -4.94 18.21 29.70
CA ALA A 242 -6.29 17.84 29.31
C ALA A 242 -6.32 16.58 28.42
N LYS A 243 -5.36 16.47 27.48
CA LYS A 243 -5.16 15.28 26.63
C LYS A 243 -4.54 14.07 27.37
N LYS A 244 -4.27 14.20 28.69
CA LYS A 244 -3.65 13.18 29.56
C LYS A 244 -2.29 12.69 29.03
N MET A 245 -1.52 13.61 28.44
CA MET A 245 -0.15 13.34 27.99
C MET A 245 0.87 13.61 29.11
N ILE A 246 0.61 14.64 29.95
CA ILE A 246 1.39 14.97 31.16
C ILE A 246 0.49 14.86 32.40
N GLN A 247 1.11 14.77 33.59
CA GLN A 247 0.43 14.79 34.89
C GLN A 247 0.80 16.06 35.66
N TYR A 248 0.01 16.39 36.70
CA TYR A 248 0.31 17.47 37.64
C TYR A 248 0.62 16.86 39.02
N PHE A 249 1.85 17.04 39.49
CA PHE A 249 2.38 16.43 40.72
C PHE A 249 3.30 17.41 41.45
N GLU A 250 3.20 17.47 42.78
CA GLU A 250 4.01 18.37 43.63
C GLU A 250 4.11 19.82 43.12
N ASN A 251 2.95 20.38 42.72
CA ASN A 251 2.78 21.72 42.11
C ASN A 251 3.46 21.94 40.75
N THR A 252 3.94 20.89 40.09
CA THR A 252 4.61 20.95 38.79
C THR A 252 3.94 20.04 37.76
N TYR A 253 4.10 20.37 36.48
CA TYR A 253 3.72 19.46 35.40
C TYR A 253 4.89 18.53 35.06
N VAL A 254 4.63 17.23 34.99
CA VAL A 254 5.63 16.17 34.78
C VAL A 254 5.16 15.14 33.77
N LEU A 255 6.11 14.47 33.12
CA LEU A 255 5.84 13.23 32.39
C LEU A 255 6.18 12.04 33.31
N ASP A 256 5.23 11.15 33.55
CA ASP A 256 5.38 9.94 34.38
C ASP A 256 6.16 8.82 33.64
N VAL A 257 6.98 9.22 32.67
CA VAL A 257 7.72 8.39 31.72
C VAL A 257 9.01 9.14 31.39
N ASN A 258 10.14 8.44 31.41
CA ASN A 258 11.43 8.97 30.96
C ASN A 258 11.93 8.21 29.72
N PHE A 259 13.07 8.61 29.15
CA PHE A 259 13.67 7.90 28.00
C PHE A 259 13.88 6.40 28.27
N ASP A 260 14.40 6.03 29.44
CA ASP A 260 14.65 4.62 29.82
C ASP A 260 13.35 3.79 29.82
N SER A 261 12.22 4.41 30.17
CA SER A 261 10.89 3.79 30.16
C SER A 261 10.35 3.58 28.74
N ILE A 262 10.70 4.45 27.78
CA ILE A 262 10.43 4.23 26.35
C ILE A 262 11.28 3.08 25.84
N GLU A 263 12.59 3.11 26.12
CA GLU A 263 13.55 2.07 25.76
C GLU A 263 13.13 0.67 26.25
N TYR A 264 12.78 0.57 27.54
CA TYR A 264 12.23 -0.66 28.12
C TYR A 264 10.92 -1.09 27.43
N SER A 265 10.06 -0.13 27.07
CA SER A 265 8.82 -0.43 26.36
C SER A 265 9.03 -0.93 24.93
N ILE A 266 10.04 -0.43 24.22
CA ILE A 266 10.43 -0.95 22.90
C ILE A 266 10.90 -2.40 23.03
N LYS A 267 11.81 -2.68 23.97
CA LYS A 267 12.32 -4.04 24.26
C LYS A 267 11.19 -5.01 24.59
N GLN A 268 10.33 -4.65 25.55
CA GLN A 268 9.16 -5.46 25.92
C GLN A 268 8.24 -5.74 24.72
N ILE A 269 7.90 -4.72 23.92
CA ILE A 269 7.00 -4.89 22.76
C ILE A 269 7.61 -5.82 21.68
N VAL A 270 8.93 -5.80 21.49
CA VAL A 270 9.64 -6.70 20.55
C VAL A 270 9.79 -8.11 21.13
N GLU A 271 9.98 -8.24 22.45
CA GLU A 271 10.02 -9.52 23.18
C GLU A 271 8.67 -10.25 23.14
N ASP A 272 7.56 -9.54 23.37
CA ASP A 272 6.20 -10.07 23.35
C ASP A 272 5.75 -10.57 21.95
N GLU A 273 6.37 -10.08 20.87
CA GLU A 273 6.04 -10.45 19.49
C GLU A 273 6.94 -11.58 18.98
N ILE A 274 6.52 -12.82 19.21
CA ILE A 274 7.22 -14.06 18.81
C ILE A 274 7.54 -14.08 17.31
N GLU A 275 6.63 -13.59 16.46
CA GLU A 275 6.85 -13.56 15.01
C GLU A 275 7.73 -12.39 14.54
N GLY A 276 8.10 -11.46 15.42
CA GLY A 276 8.73 -10.18 15.09
C GLY A 276 7.70 -9.08 14.76
N ILE A 277 8.05 -7.82 15.01
CA ILE A 277 7.16 -6.66 14.88
C ILE A 277 7.61 -5.68 13.80
N ALA A 278 6.69 -5.35 12.88
CA ALA A 278 6.92 -4.30 11.87
C ALA A 278 6.92 -2.90 12.53
N TYR A 279 7.75 -1.99 12.04
CA TYR A 279 7.90 -0.64 12.60
C TYR A 279 6.56 0.08 12.88
N GLY A 280 5.64 0.11 11.91
CA GLY A 280 4.34 0.79 12.09
C GLY A 280 3.47 0.18 13.19
N ASN A 281 3.57 -1.13 13.42
CA ASN A 281 2.90 -1.81 14.53
C ASN A 281 3.59 -1.50 15.87
N LEU A 282 4.93 -1.42 15.90
CA LEU A 282 5.70 -1.00 17.06
C LEU A 282 5.31 0.42 17.50
N VAL A 283 5.26 1.38 16.57
CA VAL A 283 4.77 2.74 16.87
C VAL A 283 3.32 2.72 17.36
N THR A 284 2.43 1.95 16.71
CA THR A 284 1.02 1.85 17.13
C THR A 284 0.91 1.32 18.58
N LYS A 285 1.70 0.31 18.97
CA LYS A 285 1.73 -0.20 20.34
C LYS A 285 2.39 0.79 21.33
N LEU A 286 3.45 1.48 20.92
CA LEU A 286 4.07 2.54 21.72
C LEU A 286 3.09 3.68 21.99
N ILE A 287 2.33 4.16 21.01
CA ILE A 287 1.30 5.21 21.20
C ILE A 287 0.18 4.73 22.15
N LYS A 288 -0.24 3.46 22.04
CA LYS A 288 -1.24 2.87 22.96
C LYS A 288 -0.73 2.84 24.42
N LYS A 289 0.57 2.59 24.64
CA LYS A 289 1.21 2.56 25.97
C LYS A 289 1.54 3.97 26.49
N HIS A 290 1.97 4.85 25.58
CA HIS A 290 2.56 6.17 25.82
C HIS A 290 1.96 7.20 24.86
N LYS A 291 0.79 7.78 25.21
CA LYS A 291 0.01 8.64 24.31
C LYS A 291 0.81 9.79 23.67
N PHE A 292 1.76 10.37 24.41
CA PHE A 292 2.59 11.49 23.94
C PHE A 292 3.46 11.16 22.72
N ILE A 293 3.72 9.87 22.42
CA ILE A 293 4.49 9.44 21.22
C ILE A 293 3.83 9.92 19.91
N SER A 294 2.50 10.10 19.91
CA SER A 294 1.77 10.68 18.77
C SER A 294 2.03 12.18 18.55
N SER A 295 2.51 12.88 19.58
CA SER A 295 2.75 14.33 19.61
C SER A 295 4.23 14.72 19.48
N ILE A 296 5.12 13.78 19.13
CA ILE A 296 6.56 14.02 18.92
C ILE A 296 7.02 13.45 17.57
N PRO A 297 8.09 13.99 16.95
CA PRO A 297 8.70 13.42 15.75
C PRO A 297 9.42 12.08 16.06
N HIS A 298 8.64 11.03 16.24
CA HIS A 298 9.11 9.70 16.62
C HIS A 298 9.89 8.97 15.50
N TYR A 299 9.79 9.40 14.24
CA TYR A 299 10.38 8.70 13.11
C TYR A 299 11.89 8.51 13.25
N ASP A 300 12.64 9.61 13.30
CA ASP A 300 14.10 9.58 13.38
C ASP A 300 14.58 9.03 14.72
N PHE A 301 13.94 9.46 15.82
CA PHE A 301 14.24 8.98 17.17
C PHE A 301 14.18 7.46 17.31
N LEU A 302 13.07 6.83 16.89
CA LEU A 302 12.92 5.38 16.96
C LEU A 302 13.88 4.69 15.98
N ASN A 303 14.15 5.28 14.80
CA ASN A 303 15.11 4.72 13.87
C ASN A 303 16.55 4.74 14.40
N ILE A 304 16.95 5.77 15.16
CA ILE A 304 18.26 5.82 15.83
C ILE A 304 18.34 4.74 16.92
N LEU A 305 17.32 4.64 17.79
CA LEU A 305 17.26 3.61 18.84
C LEU A 305 17.29 2.19 18.27
N LEU A 306 16.46 1.92 17.26
CA LEU A 306 16.33 0.59 16.66
C LEU A 306 17.61 0.17 15.92
N THR A 307 18.27 1.10 15.20
CA THR A 307 19.60 0.85 14.62
C THR A 307 20.62 0.54 15.74
N SER A 308 20.67 1.36 16.80
CA SER A 308 21.58 1.11 17.94
C SER A 308 21.35 -0.26 18.60
N TYR A 309 20.10 -0.69 18.75
CA TYR A 309 19.78 -2.01 19.32
C TYR A 309 20.11 -3.18 18.39
N VAL A 310 20.10 -2.99 17.07
CA VAL A 310 20.61 -3.97 16.11
C VAL A 310 22.14 -4.05 16.18
N ASP A 311 22.83 -2.90 16.19
CA ASP A 311 24.29 -2.81 16.27
C ASP A 311 24.86 -3.39 17.58
N LEU A 312 24.15 -3.18 18.69
CA LEU A 312 24.48 -3.76 20.01
C LEU A 312 24.04 -5.22 20.15
N GLY A 313 23.35 -5.80 19.15
CA GLY A 313 22.90 -7.19 19.17
C GLY A 313 21.77 -7.49 20.15
N PHE A 314 20.99 -6.49 20.58
CA PHE A 314 19.73 -6.75 21.29
C PHE A 314 18.66 -7.31 20.35
N PHE A 315 18.60 -6.78 19.13
CA PHE A 315 17.63 -7.18 18.12
C PHE A 315 18.28 -7.79 16.88
N LYS A 316 17.54 -8.69 16.24
CA LYS A 316 17.70 -8.99 14.82
C LYS A 316 16.67 -8.19 14.04
N VAL A 317 17.07 -7.73 12.87
CA VAL A 317 16.18 -7.07 11.91
C VAL A 317 16.09 -7.94 10.67
N GLU A 318 14.86 -8.28 10.30
CA GLU A 318 14.52 -8.71 8.95
C GLU A 318 14.33 -7.41 8.17
N TYR A 319 15.31 -7.08 7.35
CA TYR A 319 15.22 -5.95 6.44
C TYR A 319 14.12 -6.25 5.42
N GLY A 320 13.36 -5.22 5.06
CA GLY A 320 12.53 -5.29 3.87
C GLY A 320 13.39 -5.21 2.60
N PHE A 321 12.69 -5.03 1.50
CA PHE A 321 13.18 -5.04 0.12
C PHE A 321 14.36 -4.10 -0.12
N LYS A 322 15.14 -4.42 -1.15
CA LYS A 322 16.26 -3.60 -1.63
C LYS A 322 15.71 -2.21 -2.00
N GLY A 323 15.97 -1.21 -1.16
CA GLY A 323 15.47 0.17 -1.33
C GLY A 323 14.08 0.46 -0.72
N SER A 324 13.53 -0.47 0.08
CA SER A 324 12.40 -0.24 0.98
C SER A 324 12.70 0.84 2.02
N ASP A 325 11.65 1.39 2.62
CA ASP A 325 11.76 2.34 3.72
C ASP A 325 11.96 1.62 5.07
N LYS A 326 12.58 2.29 6.06
CA LYS A 326 12.77 1.70 7.41
C LYS A 326 11.45 1.30 8.08
N THR A 327 10.31 1.88 7.70
CA THR A 327 8.99 1.45 8.19
C THR A 327 8.57 0.05 7.77
N GLU A 328 9.24 -0.53 6.77
CA GLU A 328 9.00 -1.89 6.27
C GLU A 328 9.86 -2.94 6.98
N HIS A 329 10.81 -2.50 7.82
CA HIS A 329 11.64 -3.40 8.62
C HIS A 329 10.84 -4.09 9.72
N ARG A 330 11.23 -5.34 10.02
CA ARG A 330 10.66 -6.14 11.10
C ARG A 330 11.72 -6.50 12.14
N TYR A 331 11.41 -6.20 13.40
CA TYR A 331 12.33 -6.31 14.53
C TYR A 331 11.99 -7.52 15.39
N PHE A 332 13.03 -8.24 15.81
CA PHE A 332 12.95 -9.49 16.57
C PHE A 332 13.94 -9.46 17.73
N THR A 333 13.67 -10.20 18.80
CA THR A 333 14.74 -10.69 19.67
C THR A 333 15.57 -11.75 18.91
N ILE A 334 16.84 -11.94 19.28
CA ILE A 334 17.68 -12.99 18.69
C ILE A 334 16.97 -14.36 18.75
N THR A 335 16.45 -14.72 19.93
CA THR A 335 15.80 -16.02 20.17
C THR A 335 14.53 -16.21 19.32
N ASN A 336 13.70 -15.17 19.17
CA ASN A 336 12.50 -15.26 18.32
C ASN A 336 12.88 -15.45 16.84
N TYR A 337 13.90 -14.72 16.37
CA TYR A 337 14.41 -14.85 15.00
C TYR A 337 14.95 -16.27 14.73
N GLU A 338 15.81 -16.80 15.61
CA GLU A 338 16.39 -18.15 15.47
C GLU A 338 15.31 -19.24 15.49
N ASN A 339 14.34 -19.14 16.40
CA ASN A 339 13.20 -20.08 16.45
C ASN A 339 12.35 -20.03 15.17
N GLN A 340 12.11 -18.84 14.60
CA GLN A 340 11.34 -18.70 13.36
C GLN A 340 12.08 -19.34 12.18
N GLN A 341 13.39 -19.13 12.05
CA GLN A 341 14.22 -19.74 11.01
C GLN A 341 14.22 -21.29 11.11
N LEU A 342 14.32 -21.83 12.33
CA LEU A 342 14.21 -23.28 12.56
C LEU A 342 12.82 -23.83 12.21
N SER A 343 11.75 -23.06 12.48
CA SER A 343 10.38 -23.47 12.13
C SER A 343 10.16 -23.53 10.61
N GLY A 344 10.74 -22.60 9.83
CA GLY A 344 10.66 -22.59 8.37
C GLY A 344 11.26 -23.85 7.73
N GLN A 345 12.36 -24.36 8.27
CA GLN A 345 13.01 -25.59 7.77
C GLN A 345 12.18 -26.87 8.00
N SER A 346 11.16 -26.83 8.87
CA SER A 346 10.27 -27.96 9.14
C SER A 346 9.09 -28.08 8.15
N ALA A 347 8.92 -27.13 7.24
CA ALA A 347 7.78 -27.00 6.32
C ALA A 347 7.75 -27.97 5.12
N GLN A 348 8.61 -28.99 5.08
CA GLN A 348 8.93 -29.82 3.90
C GLN A 348 7.79 -30.65 3.26
N ASN A 349 6.52 -30.47 3.64
CA ASN A 349 5.35 -31.10 3.00
C ASN A 349 4.07 -30.22 3.06
N LEU A 350 4.19 -28.90 3.25
CA LEU A 350 3.01 -28.03 3.29
C LEU A 350 2.47 -27.75 1.87
N PRO A 351 1.15 -27.90 1.63
CA PRO A 351 0.54 -27.43 0.40
C PRO A 351 0.87 -25.96 0.13
N PHE A 352 1.32 -25.67 -1.10
CA PHE A 352 1.20 -24.34 -1.70
C PHE A 352 -0.27 -24.11 -2.07
N TYR A 353 -0.70 -22.85 -2.28
CA TYR A 353 -2.05 -22.52 -2.75
C TYR A 353 -2.07 -21.45 -3.84
N GLY A 354 -1.29 -20.39 -3.68
CA GLY A 354 -1.02 -19.38 -4.71
C GLY A 354 -2.26 -18.81 -5.44
N ARG A 355 -2.03 -18.45 -6.70
CA ARG A 355 -3.05 -18.36 -7.75
C ARG A 355 -2.86 -19.52 -8.72
N GLN A 356 -3.94 -19.92 -9.40
CA GLN A 356 -3.89 -20.97 -10.41
C GLN A 356 -2.97 -20.58 -11.57
N ASN A 357 -2.22 -21.56 -12.07
CA ASN A 357 -1.30 -21.43 -13.18
C ASN A 357 -1.83 -22.20 -14.40
N ASP A 358 -2.18 -21.50 -15.48
CA ASP A 358 -2.35 -22.13 -16.79
C ASP A 358 -0.99 -22.08 -17.53
N PRO A 359 -0.39 -23.23 -17.92
CA PRO A 359 0.95 -23.24 -18.51
C PRO A 359 1.05 -22.55 -19.88
N HIS A 360 -0.04 -22.48 -20.64
CA HIS A 360 -0.08 -21.77 -21.92
C HIS A 360 -0.21 -20.27 -21.70
N GLN A 361 -1.07 -19.85 -20.77
CA GLN A 361 -1.24 -18.44 -20.40
C GLN A 361 0.03 -17.89 -19.74
N PHE A 362 0.66 -18.64 -18.84
CA PHE A 362 1.94 -18.28 -18.19
C PHE A 362 3.02 -17.85 -19.19
N ILE A 363 3.15 -18.60 -20.28
CA ILE A 363 4.13 -18.35 -21.35
C ILE A 363 3.72 -17.18 -22.26
N GLN A 364 2.43 -16.86 -22.34
CA GLN A 364 1.95 -15.64 -22.99
C GLN A 364 2.19 -14.42 -22.09
N ASP A 365 1.73 -14.46 -20.84
CA ASP A 365 1.92 -13.44 -19.81
C ASP A 365 3.37 -12.99 -19.75
N ILE A 366 4.32 -13.91 -19.53
CA ILE A 366 5.76 -13.58 -19.42
C ILE A 366 6.29 -12.80 -20.64
N LYS A 367 5.75 -13.01 -21.85
CA LYS A 367 6.17 -12.23 -23.03
C LYS A 367 5.66 -10.78 -22.99
N TYR A 368 4.46 -10.56 -22.44
CA TYR A 368 3.82 -9.24 -22.34
C TYR A 368 4.23 -8.47 -21.08
N LEU A 369 4.58 -9.15 -20.00
CA LEU A 369 5.15 -8.54 -18.81
C LEU A 369 6.45 -7.81 -19.15
N ARG A 370 6.70 -6.71 -18.43
CA ARG A 370 7.98 -6.00 -18.48
C ARG A 370 9.04 -6.82 -17.74
N LYS A 371 10.31 -6.59 -18.08
CA LYS A 371 11.43 -6.95 -17.21
C LYS A 371 11.47 -5.97 -16.04
N GLY A 372 11.58 -6.48 -14.81
CA GLY A 372 11.73 -5.68 -13.59
C GLY A 372 12.95 -6.13 -12.76
N ASP A 373 13.08 -5.56 -11.56
CA ASP A 373 14.33 -5.53 -10.77
C ASP A 373 14.26 -6.39 -9.50
N PHE A 374 13.67 -7.59 -9.60
CA PHE A 374 13.50 -8.58 -8.51
C PHE A 374 12.96 -7.99 -7.20
N ASP A 375 11.77 -7.40 -7.28
CA ASP A 375 11.00 -6.90 -6.15
C ASP A 375 9.73 -7.76 -5.90
N ASP A 376 8.55 -7.15 -5.85
CA ASP A 376 7.25 -7.81 -5.67
C ASP A 376 6.18 -7.40 -6.71
N ASP A 377 6.52 -6.56 -7.70
CA ASP A 377 5.61 -6.32 -8.83
C ASP A 377 5.51 -7.62 -9.69
N ASP A 378 4.37 -7.85 -10.35
CA ASP A 378 4.17 -9.06 -11.18
C ASP A 378 4.84 -8.85 -12.56
N ASP A 379 6.10 -9.25 -12.68
CA ASP A 379 6.98 -9.00 -13.82
C ASP A 379 7.67 -10.29 -14.32
N GLN A 380 8.47 -10.21 -15.38
CA GLN A 380 9.16 -11.40 -15.93
C GLN A 380 10.04 -12.14 -14.92
N VAL A 381 10.76 -11.40 -14.07
CA VAL A 381 11.74 -11.90 -13.11
C VAL A 381 11.03 -12.50 -11.89
N THR A 382 10.08 -11.78 -11.29
CA THR A 382 9.32 -12.26 -10.12
C THR A 382 8.39 -13.42 -10.48
N ARG A 383 7.80 -13.45 -11.69
CA ARG A 383 6.97 -14.56 -12.18
C ARG A 383 7.78 -15.86 -12.32
N ILE A 384 9.03 -15.77 -12.78
CA ILE A 384 9.95 -16.92 -12.87
C ILE A 384 10.42 -17.36 -11.49
N ALA A 385 10.84 -16.43 -10.62
CA ALA A 385 11.22 -16.74 -9.25
C ALA A 385 10.06 -17.43 -8.49
N GLY A 386 8.83 -16.97 -8.71
CA GLY A 386 7.62 -17.57 -8.17
C GLY A 386 7.33 -18.98 -8.67
N LEU A 387 7.61 -19.28 -9.94
CA LEU A 387 7.53 -20.65 -10.47
C LEU A 387 8.53 -21.58 -9.77
N ILE A 388 9.77 -21.12 -9.59
CA ILE A 388 10.82 -21.86 -8.88
C ILE A 388 10.43 -22.09 -7.42
N LEU A 389 9.98 -21.04 -6.71
CA LEU A 389 9.53 -21.12 -5.32
C LEU A 389 8.38 -22.11 -5.15
N ALA A 390 7.33 -22.02 -5.99
CA ALA A 390 6.16 -22.89 -5.89
C ALA A 390 6.47 -24.36 -6.23
N GLY A 391 7.28 -24.61 -7.26
CA GLY A 391 7.68 -25.95 -7.65
C GLY A 391 8.59 -26.66 -6.63
N THR A 392 9.27 -25.92 -5.75
CA THR A 392 10.34 -26.47 -4.90
C THR A 392 10.09 -26.32 -3.40
N GLN A 393 9.18 -25.39 -3.03
CA GLN A 393 8.66 -25.07 -1.69
C GLN A 393 9.69 -24.64 -0.62
N ASN A 394 10.97 -24.93 -0.83
CA ASN A 394 12.07 -24.72 0.11
C ASN A 394 13.17 -23.82 -0.45
N MET A 395 13.18 -23.56 -1.76
CA MET A 395 14.16 -22.65 -2.34
C MET A 395 13.76 -21.21 -2.05
N ILE A 396 14.58 -20.56 -1.24
CA ILE A 396 14.51 -19.14 -0.99
C ILE A 396 15.51 -18.48 -1.95
N SER A 397 15.14 -17.33 -2.51
CA SER A 397 16.06 -16.56 -3.34
C SER A 397 17.13 -15.91 -2.46
N GLU A 398 18.40 -15.98 -2.88
CA GLU A 398 19.48 -15.29 -2.17
C GLU A 398 19.58 -13.85 -2.63
N THR A 399 20.24 -13.01 -1.83
CA THR A 399 20.63 -11.66 -2.30
C THR A 399 21.60 -11.83 -3.47
N GLU A 400 21.25 -11.26 -4.62
CA GLU A 400 22.14 -11.28 -5.79
C GLU A 400 23.17 -10.16 -5.72
N ASP A 401 24.44 -10.58 -5.68
CA ASP A 401 25.63 -9.73 -5.57
C ASP A 401 26.22 -9.38 -6.95
N PHE A 402 25.90 -10.14 -8.00
CA PHE A 402 26.45 -9.94 -9.34
C PHE A 402 25.45 -9.24 -10.28
N SER A 403 25.86 -8.10 -10.86
CA SER A 403 25.01 -7.29 -11.75
C SER A 403 24.63 -7.96 -13.08
N GLN A 404 25.23 -9.11 -13.41
CA GLN A 404 24.96 -9.89 -14.61
C GLN A 404 23.74 -10.81 -14.46
N PHE A 405 23.32 -11.12 -13.23
CA PHE A 405 22.14 -11.92 -12.93
C PHE A 405 21.00 -11.04 -12.42
N ASP A 406 19.78 -11.56 -12.42
CA ASP A 406 18.61 -10.82 -11.90
C ASP A 406 18.25 -11.31 -10.47
N PHE A 407 18.46 -12.59 -10.18
CA PHE A 407 18.35 -13.14 -8.82
C PHE A 407 19.13 -14.47 -8.66
N ALA A 408 19.44 -14.83 -7.42
CA ALA A 408 20.05 -16.11 -7.05
C ALA A 408 19.04 -17.01 -6.31
N VAL A 409 19.29 -18.32 -6.30
CA VAL A 409 18.43 -19.35 -5.68
C VAL A 409 19.28 -20.30 -4.83
N ASN A 410 18.90 -20.50 -3.56
CA ASN A 410 19.55 -21.46 -2.69
C ASN A 410 18.99 -22.89 -2.93
N MET A 411 19.86 -23.78 -3.41
CA MET A 411 19.55 -25.19 -3.71
C MET A 411 19.80 -26.13 -2.52
N THR A 412 20.26 -25.62 -1.38
CA THR A 412 20.69 -26.43 -0.24
C THR A 412 19.54 -27.30 0.28
N GLY A 413 19.67 -28.62 0.12
CA GLY A 413 18.67 -29.58 0.56
C GLY A 413 17.55 -29.87 -0.46
N PHE A 414 17.59 -29.26 -1.66
CA PHE A 414 16.67 -29.59 -2.73
C PHE A 414 16.77 -31.08 -3.12
N LYS A 415 15.61 -31.69 -3.34
CA LYS A 415 15.45 -33.05 -3.86
C LYS A 415 14.33 -33.01 -4.90
N PRO A 416 14.61 -33.27 -6.19
CA PRO A 416 13.57 -33.20 -7.21
C PRO A 416 12.50 -34.27 -7.01
N THR A 417 11.25 -33.93 -7.33
CA THR A 417 10.18 -34.93 -7.42
C THR A 417 10.36 -35.81 -8.66
N LYS A 418 9.66 -36.96 -8.71
CA LYS A 418 9.66 -37.84 -9.89
C LYS A 418 9.18 -37.19 -11.19
N GLU A 419 8.51 -36.05 -11.12
CA GLU A 419 8.06 -35.30 -12.30
C GLU A 419 9.11 -34.29 -12.73
N GLN A 420 9.76 -33.63 -11.76
CA GLN A 420 10.93 -32.79 -12.00
C GLN A 420 12.10 -33.59 -12.58
N GLU A 421 12.37 -34.79 -12.05
CA GLU A 421 13.36 -35.72 -12.62
C GLU A 421 13.08 -36.04 -14.10
N LYS A 422 11.81 -36.27 -14.49
CA LYS A 422 11.44 -36.52 -15.90
C LYS A 422 11.71 -35.30 -16.77
N ILE A 423 11.33 -34.09 -16.30
CA ILE A 423 11.59 -32.85 -17.03
C ILE A 423 13.09 -32.64 -17.21
N MET A 424 13.88 -32.78 -16.14
CA MET A 424 15.34 -32.64 -16.18
C MET A 424 15.98 -33.62 -17.18
N ILE A 425 15.53 -34.88 -17.21
CA ILE A 425 16.00 -35.87 -18.19
C ILE A 425 15.58 -35.47 -19.62
N GLN A 426 14.33 -35.01 -19.82
CA GLN A 426 13.80 -34.62 -21.12
C GLN A 426 14.46 -33.34 -21.68
N SER A 427 14.77 -32.37 -20.81
CA SER A 427 15.44 -31.11 -21.15
C SER A 427 16.97 -31.20 -21.13
N LYS A 428 17.53 -32.32 -20.67
CA LYS A 428 18.97 -32.52 -20.39
C LYS A 428 19.53 -31.51 -19.38
N LEU A 429 18.72 -31.08 -18.42
CA LEU A 429 19.15 -30.15 -17.37
C LEU A 429 19.95 -30.90 -16.31
N VAL A 430 21.16 -30.42 -16.04
CA VAL A 430 22.12 -31.02 -15.11
C VAL A 430 22.28 -30.12 -13.89
N LEU A 431 21.90 -30.61 -12.71
CA LEU A 431 22.27 -29.99 -11.44
C LEU A 431 23.54 -30.66 -10.93
N LEU A 432 24.59 -29.87 -10.67
CA LEU A 432 25.85 -30.41 -10.15
C LEU A 432 25.70 -30.74 -8.64
N PRO A 433 26.16 -31.90 -8.14
CA PRO A 433 25.94 -32.32 -6.75
C PRO A 433 26.49 -31.36 -5.68
N GLU A 434 27.52 -30.60 -6.01
CA GLU A 434 28.17 -29.60 -5.17
C GLU A 434 27.46 -28.24 -5.16
N THR A 435 26.52 -28.00 -6.07
CA THR A 435 25.89 -26.69 -6.27
C THR A 435 24.90 -26.35 -5.17
N LYS A 436 25.26 -25.29 -4.42
CA LYS A 436 24.41 -24.70 -3.37
C LYS A 436 23.62 -23.49 -3.85
N ILE A 437 24.13 -22.77 -4.86
CA ILE A 437 23.53 -21.54 -5.38
C ILE A 437 23.45 -21.64 -6.90
N ILE A 438 22.28 -21.30 -7.45
CA ILE A 438 22.08 -21.10 -8.89
C ILE A 438 21.72 -19.65 -9.13
N HIS A 439 22.48 -18.99 -10.00
CA HIS A 439 22.21 -17.64 -10.44
C HIS A 439 21.32 -17.64 -11.68
N ILE A 440 20.31 -16.78 -11.74
CA ILE A 440 19.33 -16.74 -12.81
C ILE A 440 19.45 -15.43 -13.60
N LYS A 441 19.52 -15.55 -14.93
CA LYS A 441 19.44 -14.40 -15.86
C LYS A 441 18.24 -14.56 -16.79
N VAL A 442 17.33 -13.60 -16.75
CA VAL A 442 16.09 -13.55 -17.53
C VAL A 442 16.31 -12.70 -18.77
N MET A 443 16.14 -13.32 -19.94
CA MET A 443 16.38 -12.75 -21.28
C MET A 443 15.24 -13.18 -22.23
N ILE A 444 14.00 -12.95 -21.81
CA ILE A 444 12.78 -13.40 -22.52
C ILE A 444 12.67 -12.77 -23.91
N ASN A 445 12.85 -11.45 -23.99
CA ASN A 445 12.75 -10.66 -25.23
C ASN A 445 14.14 -10.18 -25.71
N GLU A 446 15.21 -10.89 -25.32
CA GLU A 446 16.61 -10.54 -25.55
C GLU A 446 17.34 -11.77 -26.12
N GLN A 447 18.23 -11.57 -27.09
CA GLN A 447 19.08 -12.66 -27.60
C GLN A 447 20.27 -12.90 -26.68
N VAL A 448 20.56 -14.17 -26.38
CA VAL A 448 21.76 -14.56 -25.63
C VAL A 448 22.98 -14.44 -26.54
N ASP A 449 23.85 -13.47 -26.24
CA ASP A 449 25.06 -13.20 -27.02
C ASP A 449 26.36 -13.71 -26.37
N LEU A 450 27.45 -13.60 -27.13
CA LEU A 450 28.77 -14.12 -26.75
C LEU A 450 29.42 -13.33 -25.62
N GLU A 451 29.07 -12.04 -25.48
CA GLU A 451 29.57 -11.18 -24.42
C GLU A 451 28.91 -11.54 -23.08
N THR A 452 27.59 -11.75 -23.10
CA THR A 452 26.79 -12.21 -21.96
C THR A 452 27.35 -13.50 -21.38
N VAL A 453 27.50 -14.55 -22.21
CA VAL A 453 28.01 -15.85 -21.74
C VAL A 453 29.44 -15.74 -21.19
N LYS A 454 30.34 -15.01 -21.88
CA LYS A 454 31.72 -14.80 -21.39
C LYS A 454 31.79 -13.96 -20.11
N SER A 455 30.86 -13.02 -19.92
CA SER A 455 30.78 -12.24 -18.68
C SER A 455 30.38 -13.13 -17.50
N ILE A 456 29.41 -14.02 -17.70
CA ILE A 456 28.96 -15.02 -16.72
C ILE A 456 30.08 -16.00 -16.38
N GLN A 457 30.78 -16.57 -17.39
CA GLN A 457 31.93 -17.47 -17.18
C GLN A 457 33.07 -16.84 -16.36
N LYS A 458 33.22 -15.51 -16.40
CA LYS A 458 34.29 -14.80 -15.70
C LYS A 458 33.99 -14.52 -14.23
N ILE A 459 32.71 -14.41 -13.87
CA ILE A 459 32.27 -14.02 -12.51
C ILE A 459 31.73 -15.19 -11.69
N LEU A 460 31.21 -16.23 -12.34
CA LEU A 460 30.53 -17.35 -11.68
C LEU A 460 31.50 -18.06 -10.71
N PRO A 461 31.20 -18.11 -9.40
CA PRO A 461 32.08 -18.75 -8.44
C PRO A 461 32.22 -20.26 -8.64
N GLU A 462 33.37 -20.80 -8.24
CA GLU A 462 33.61 -22.25 -8.25
C GLU A 462 32.54 -22.98 -7.42
N ASN A 463 32.00 -24.07 -7.98
CA ASN A 463 30.92 -24.90 -7.41
C ASN A 463 29.51 -24.24 -7.39
N GLN A 464 29.28 -23.18 -8.16
CA GLN A 464 27.96 -22.60 -8.41
C GLN A 464 27.56 -22.78 -9.88
N GLN A 465 26.27 -22.62 -10.20
CA GLN A 465 25.76 -22.69 -11.58
C GLN A 465 25.03 -21.40 -11.96
N ALA A 466 24.93 -21.12 -13.25
CA ALA A 466 24.10 -20.09 -13.83
C ALA A 466 23.06 -20.72 -14.80
N MET A 467 21.85 -20.17 -14.79
CA MET A 467 20.81 -20.49 -15.78
C MET A 467 20.34 -19.22 -16.46
N ILE A 468 20.42 -19.20 -17.80
CA ILE A 468 19.90 -18.12 -18.63
C ILE A 468 18.56 -18.58 -19.19
N ILE A 469 17.49 -17.84 -18.94
CA ILE A 469 16.14 -18.15 -19.42
C ILE A 469 15.85 -17.25 -20.62
N SER A 470 15.71 -17.81 -21.81
CA SER A 470 15.46 -17.05 -23.04
C SER A 470 14.44 -17.74 -23.93
N PHE A 471 13.59 -16.94 -24.58
CA PHE A 471 12.61 -17.42 -25.57
C PHE A 471 13.06 -17.17 -27.02
N GLU A 472 14.19 -16.48 -27.21
CA GLU A 472 14.81 -16.27 -28.51
C GLU A 472 15.68 -17.46 -28.93
N ASN A 473 15.91 -17.60 -30.24
CA ASN A 473 16.77 -18.67 -30.75
C ASN A 473 18.24 -18.42 -30.39
N VAL A 474 18.83 -19.36 -29.65
CA VAL A 474 20.27 -19.39 -29.36
C VAL A 474 21.04 -19.77 -30.62
N SER A 475 22.17 -19.12 -30.89
CA SER A 475 23.01 -19.44 -32.05
C SER A 475 23.86 -20.69 -31.84
N ASP A 476 24.21 -21.39 -32.92
CA ASP A 476 25.07 -22.57 -32.89
C ASP A 476 26.45 -22.29 -32.24
N GLU A 477 26.95 -21.06 -32.34
CA GLU A 477 28.19 -20.61 -31.70
C GLU A 477 28.07 -20.65 -30.16
N ILE A 478 26.98 -20.10 -29.62
CA ILE A 478 26.71 -20.11 -28.17
C ILE A 478 26.43 -21.53 -27.70
N THR A 479 25.61 -22.29 -28.42
CA THR A 479 25.31 -23.70 -28.10
C THR A 479 26.59 -24.54 -28.07
N SER A 480 27.53 -24.30 -28.99
CA SER A 480 28.84 -24.98 -29.01
C SER A 480 29.78 -24.53 -27.90
N LEU A 481 29.71 -23.26 -27.48
CA LEU A 481 30.53 -22.73 -26.38
C LEU A 481 30.19 -23.39 -25.04
N ILE A 482 28.90 -23.59 -24.75
CA ILE A 482 28.42 -24.15 -23.47
C ILE A 482 28.14 -25.65 -23.51
N SER A 483 28.33 -26.34 -24.66
CA SER A 483 27.88 -27.74 -24.83
C SER A 483 28.48 -28.73 -23.83
N ASN A 484 29.65 -28.41 -23.29
CA ASN A 484 30.39 -29.20 -22.30
C ASN A 484 30.54 -28.48 -20.95
N ASP A 485 29.96 -27.28 -20.82
CA ASP A 485 30.03 -26.43 -19.63
C ASP A 485 28.72 -26.56 -18.85
N HIS A 486 28.64 -27.54 -17.94
CA HIS A 486 27.46 -27.71 -17.09
C HIS A 486 27.31 -26.62 -16.02
N ALA A 487 28.29 -25.71 -15.85
CA ALA A 487 28.15 -24.58 -14.96
C ALA A 487 27.19 -23.51 -15.53
N ILE A 488 27.01 -23.43 -16.86
CA ILE A 488 26.09 -22.48 -17.50
C ILE A 488 25.11 -23.21 -18.41
N GLN A 489 23.81 -23.07 -18.14
CA GLN A 489 22.75 -23.71 -18.93
C GLN A 489 21.76 -22.67 -19.46
N ILE A 490 21.18 -22.94 -20.63
CA ILE A 490 20.11 -22.12 -21.20
C ILE A 490 18.79 -22.88 -21.11
N ILE A 491 17.78 -22.22 -20.54
CA ILE A 491 16.42 -22.71 -20.40
C ILE A 491 15.57 -22.06 -21.49
N ASP A 492 15.14 -22.85 -22.46
CA ASP A 492 14.28 -22.36 -23.53
C ASP A 492 12.80 -22.26 -23.11
N LYS A 493 11.99 -21.64 -23.97
CA LYS A 493 10.53 -21.52 -23.82
C LYS A 493 9.82 -22.86 -23.52
N LYS A 494 10.25 -23.93 -24.18
CA LYS A 494 9.62 -25.26 -24.07
C LYS A 494 9.98 -25.92 -22.74
N VAL A 495 11.22 -25.78 -22.27
CA VAL A 495 11.63 -26.25 -20.95
C VAL A 495 10.86 -25.51 -19.86
N LEU A 496 10.77 -24.18 -19.93
CA LEU A 496 10.00 -23.40 -18.94
C LEU A 496 8.51 -23.76 -18.95
N GLN A 497 7.92 -24.03 -20.13
CA GLN A 497 6.53 -24.49 -20.22
C GLN A 497 6.32 -25.84 -19.50
N LEU A 498 7.24 -26.81 -19.64
CA LEU A 498 7.15 -28.08 -18.92
C LEU A 498 7.19 -27.89 -17.39
N TRP A 499 8.00 -26.94 -16.90
CA TRP A 499 8.02 -26.58 -15.47
C TRP A 499 6.71 -25.93 -15.01
N ALA A 500 6.07 -25.11 -15.85
CA ALA A 500 4.73 -24.59 -15.58
C ALA A 500 3.66 -25.70 -15.57
N GLU A 501 3.75 -26.70 -16.45
CA GLU A 501 2.81 -27.84 -16.53
C GLU A 501 2.76 -28.69 -15.24
N ILE A 502 3.86 -28.79 -14.49
CA ILE A 502 3.89 -29.52 -13.20
C ILE A 502 3.73 -28.61 -11.96
N THR A 503 3.56 -27.30 -12.17
CA THR A 503 3.45 -26.30 -11.09
C THR A 503 2.06 -25.65 -11.19
N PRO A 504 1.01 -26.27 -10.62
CA PRO A 504 -0.39 -25.89 -10.87
C PRO A 504 -0.78 -24.55 -10.23
N GLU A 505 0.03 -24.06 -9.28
CA GLU A 505 -0.19 -22.83 -8.55
C GLU A 505 1.14 -22.08 -8.42
N ILE A 506 1.10 -20.76 -8.56
CA ILE A 506 2.25 -19.84 -8.42
C ILE A 506 1.91 -18.74 -7.41
N PRO A 507 2.87 -17.98 -6.85
CA PRO A 507 2.57 -16.92 -5.90
C PRO A 507 1.42 -15.99 -6.33
N CYS A 508 0.61 -15.60 -5.35
CA CYS A 508 -0.39 -14.54 -5.48
C CYS A 508 0.28 -13.23 -5.95
N ARG A 509 -0.46 -12.30 -6.53
CA ARG A 509 0.07 -11.00 -6.97
C ARG A 509 0.05 -9.96 -5.85
N LYS A 510 1.03 -9.06 -5.81
CA LYS A 510 1.02 -7.87 -4.95
C LYS A 510 -0.27 -7.06 -5.17
N GLY A 511 -0.90 -6.66 -4.07
CA GLY A 511 -2.20 -5.98 -4.06
C GLY A 511 -3.41 -6.90 -4.01
N SER A 512 -3.26 -8.19 -4.35
CA SER A 512 -4.36 -9.16 -4.40
C SER A 512 -5.09 -9.33 -3.07
N ILE A 513 -6.37 -9.72 -3.15
CA ILE A 513 -7.12 -10.18 -1.99
C ILE A 513 -6.96 -11.69 -1.88
N VAL A 514 -6.53 -12.16 -0.71
CA VAL A 514 -6.08 -13.52 -0.47
C VAL A 514 -6.81 -14.15 0.71
N LYS A 515 -7.07 -15.46 0.61
CA LYS A 515 -7.46 -16.33 1.72
C LYS A 515 -6.18 -16.86 2.38
N ILE A 516 -6.07 -16.76 3.70
CA ILE A 516 -4.97 -17.37 4.45
C ILE A 516 -5.35 -18.82 4.78
N MET A 517 -4.65 -19.77 4.15
CA MET A 517 -4.98 -21.19 4.14
C MET A 517 -4.24 -22.01 5.19
N GLN A 518 -3.17 -21.48 5.78
CA GLN A 518 -2.34 -22.14 6.80
C GLN A 518 -1.79 -21.11 7.82
N GLY A 519 -1.18 -21.60 8.90
CA GLY A 519 -0.58 -20.78 9.95
C GLY A 519 -1.59 -20.20 10.93
N GLN A 520 -1.13 -19.25 11.77
CA GLN A 520 -1.93 -18.68 12.86
C GLN A 520 -3.22 -17.99 12.40
N TYR A 521 -3.20 -17.41 11.21
CA TYR A 521 -4.31 -16.61 10.65
C TYR A 521 -5.18 -17.39 9.66
N ILE A 522 -5.16 -18.73 9.69
CA ILE A 522 -6.01 -19.58 8.86
C ILE A 522 -7.50 -19.20 8.97
N GLY A 523 -8.21 -19.23 7.84
CA GLY A 523 -9.63 -18.87 7.80
C GLY A 523 -9.91 -17.37 7.68
N LYS A 524 -8.87 -16.55 7.52
CA LYS A 524 -8.98 -15.09 7.34
C LYS A 524 -8.85 -14.67 5.89
N ILE A 525 -9.48 -13.55 5.56
CA ILE A 525 -9.28 -12.81 4.30
C ILE A 525 -8.34 -11.64 4.59
N ALA A 526 -7.40 -11.40 3.69
CA ALA A 526 -6.44 -10.30 3.79
C ALA A 526 -6.15 -9.67 2.43
N LYS A 527 -5.62 -8.46 2.43
CA LYS A 527 -4.94 -7.88 1.26
C LYS A 527 -3.46 -8.19 1.33
N LEU A 528 -2.89 -8.69 0.24
CA LEU A 528 -1.46 -8.89 0.07
C LEU A 528 -0.79 -7.54 -0.22
N ASN A 529 -0.04 -7.02 0.74
CA ASN A 529 0.64 -5.74 0.61
C ASN A 529 2.02 -5.88 -0.03
N HIS A 530 2.69 -7.01 0.18
CA HIS A 530 4.06 -7.25 -0.28
C HIS A 530 4.45 -8.75 -0.29
N ILE A 531 5.34 -9.17 -1.20
CA ILE A 531 5.85 -10.54 -1.37
C ILE A 531 7.39 -10.58 -1.35
N ASP A 532 7.98 -11.29 -0.39
CA ASP A 532 9.43 -11.45 -0.26
C ASP A 532 9.90 -12.85 -0.70
N TYR A 533 10.37 -12.95 -1.94
CA TYR A 533 10.98 -14.16 -2.49
C TYR A 533 12.30 -14.55 -1.78
N THR A 534 12.96 -13.61 -1.09
CA THR A 534 14.22 -13.82 -0.35
C THR A 534 14.05 -14.25 1.11
N THR A 535 12.81 -14.29 1.62
CA THR A 535 12.50 -14.95 2.90
C THR A 535 11.38 -15.99 2.80
N GLY A 536 10.72 -16.09 1.63
CA GLY A 536 9.54 -16.94 1.44
C GLY A 536 8.27 -16.41 2.13
N LYS A 537 8.28 -15.13 2.57
CA LYS A 537 7.24 -14.50 3.38
C LYS A 537 6.49 -13.42 2.62
N ALA A 538 5.33 -13.02 3.14
CA ALA A 538 4.47 -11.98 2.58
C ALA A 538 3.89 -11.10 3.69
N SER A 539 3.86 -9.78 3.49
CA SER A 539 3.12 -8.86 4.37
C SER A 539 1.68 -8.74 3.91
N VAL A 540 0.73 -8.93 4.82
CA VAL A 540 -0.70 -8.92 4.56
C VAL A 540 -1.45 -8.03 5.56
N LYS A 541 -2.45 -7.26 5.09
CA LYS A 541 -3.43 -6.57 5.94
C LYS A 541 -4.71 -7.40 6.02
N ILE A 542 -4.94 -8.05 7.16
CA ILE A 542 -6.15 -8.82 7.42
C ILE A 542 -7.36 -7.88 7.51
N ILE A 543 -8.48 -8.26 6.89
CA ILE A 543 -9.70 -7.43 6.89
C ILE A 543 -10.27 -7.34 8.32
N GLY A 544 -10.64 -6.13 8.73
CA GLY A 544 -11.04 -5.84 10.10
C GLY A 544 -9.90 -5.62 11.11
N LEU A 545 -8.63 -5.73 10.69
CA LEU A 545 -7.46 -5.44 11.51
C LEU A 545 -6.61 -4.31 10.91
N ASP A 546 -6.11 -3.40 11.76
CA ASP A 546 -5.28 -2.27 11.34
C ASP A 546 -3.77 -2.52 11.34
N GLU A 547 -3.37 -3.70 11.79
CA GLU A 547 -1.98 -4.15 11.89
C GLU A 547 -1.64 -5.04 10.68
N GLU A 548 -0.49 -4.79 10.05
CA GLU A 548 0.06 -5.73 9.07
C GLU A 548 0.57 -6.97 9.79
N LYS A 549 0.33 -8.15 9.20
CA LYS A 549 0.80 -9.46 9.67
C LYS A 549 1.64 -10.09 8.57
N VAL A 550 2.51 -11.03 8.94
CA VAL A 550 3.39 -11.71 7.99
C VAL A 550 3.05 -13.19 7.98
N VAL A 551 2.98 -13.75 6.78
CA VAL A 551 2.65 -15.17 6.53
C VAL A 551 3.59 -15.74 5.47
N LEU A 552 3.61 -17.06 5.30
CA LEU A 552 4.37 -17.69 4.21
C LEU A 552 3.68 -17.45 2.86
N ILE A 553 4.43 -17.19 1.79
CA ILE A 553 3.88 -16.98 0.44
C ILE A 553 2.98 -18.15 0.02
N GLY A 554 3.44 -19.39 0.24
CA GLY A 554 2.69 -20.59 -0.09
C GLY A 554 1.41 -20.80 0.72
N SER A 555 1.22 -20.08 1.84
CA SER A 555 -0.01 -20.17 2.66
C SER A 555 -1.18 -19.34 2.13
N LEU A 556 -0.98 -18.54 1.09
CA LEU A 556 -1.97 -17.62 0.53
C LEU A 556 -2.64 -18.22 -0.71
N LYS A 557 -3.98 -18.19 -0.77
CA LYS A 557 -4.77 -18.46 -1.98
C LYS A 557 -5.38 -17.16 -2.52
N GLU A 558 -5.11 -16.80 -3.77
CA GLU A 558 -5.66 -15.62 -4.41
C GLU A 558 -7.17 -15.76 -4.64
N ILE A 559 -7.94 -14.71 -4.35
CA ILE A 559 -9.33 -14.60 -4.81
C ILE A 559 -9.28 -14.00 -6.21
N ASN A 560 -9.60 -14.82 -7.21
CA ASN A 560 -9.56 -14.40 -8.60
C ASN A 560 -10.66 -13.37 -8.89
N LEU A 561 -10.26 -12.20 -9.43
CA LEU A 561 -11.13 -11.18 -9.97
C LEU A 561 -10.98 -11.19 -11.50
N PHE A 562 -11.99 -10.71 -12.23
CA PHE A 562 -11.89 -10.58 -13.69
C PHE A 562 -10.98 -9.40 -14.05
N ASP A 563 -9.66 -9.62 -14.07
CA ASP A 563 -8.69 -8.68 -14.62
C ASP A 563 -8.37 -8.98 -16.08
N ASP A 564 -8.22 -7.91 -16.88
CA ASP A 564 -7.63 -7.96 -18.21
C ASP A 564 -6.13 -7.61 -18.09
N PRO A 565 -5.20 -8.54 -18.39
CA PRO A 565 -3.76 -8.29 -18.36
C PRO A 565 -3.30 -7.15 -19.30
N ILE A 566 -4.09 -6.80 -20.31
CA ILE A 566 -3.79 -5.73 -21.28
C ILE A 566 -4.10 -4.35 -20.68
N LEU A 567 -5.04 -4.26 -19.73
CA LEU A 567 -5.54 -2.98 -19.18
C LEU A 567 -4.84 -2.52 -17.88
N ASP A 568 -4.00 -3.36 -17.25
CA ASP A 568 -3.30 -3.05 -15.98
C ASP A 568 -4.26 -2.66 -14.82
N GLU A 569 -5.48 -3.21 -14.83
CA GLU A 569 -6.53 -2.88 -13.84
C GLU A 569 -6.44 -3.68 -12.54
N HIS A 570 -5.60 -4.72 -12.46
CA HIS A 570 -5.53 -5.65 -11.31
C HIS A 570 -5.50 -4.94 -9.94
N ILE A 571 -4.63 -3.92 -9.79
CA ILE A 571 -4.50 -3.17 -8.54
C ILE A 571 -5.77 -2.34 -8.23
N LEU A 572 -6.44 -1.79 -9.25
CA LEU A 572 -7.69 -1.04 -9.09
C LEU A 572 -8.82 -1.97 -8.62
N LEU A 573 -9.02 -3.08 -9.33
CA LEU A 573 -10.01 -4.12 -8.99
C LEU A 573 -9.83 -4.62 -7.56
N CYS A 574 -8.60 -4.95 -7.16
CA CYS A 574 -8.30 -5.40 -5.80
C CYS A 574 -8.46 -4.30 -4.74
N ASN A 575 -8.24 -3.02 -5.07
CA ASN A 575 -8.50 -1.90 -4.14
C ASN A 575 -10.00 -1.70 -3.89
N ASN A 576 -10.79 -1.70 -4.96
CA ASN A 576 -12.24 -1.51 -4.90
C ASN A 576 -12.91 -2.72 -4.19
N TYR A 577 -12.45 -3.93 -4.49
CA TYR A 577 -12.87 -5.14 -3.79
C TYR A 577 -12.47 -5.11 -2.29
N PHE A 578 -11.27 -4.61 -1.94
CA PHE A 578 -10.88 -4.42 -0.54
C PHE A 578 -11.79 -3.43 0.19
N GLU A 579 -12.16 -2.31 -0.43
CA GLU A 579 -13.10 -1.34 0.15
C GLU A 579 -14.46 -1.99 0.44
N PHE A 580 -15.05 -2.63 -0.57
CA PHE A 580 -16.29 -3.41 -0.45
C PHE A 580 -16.26 -4.43 0.70
N LEU A 581 -15.19 -5.22 0.81
CA LEU A 581 -15.05 -6.20 1.89
C LEU A 581 -14.91 -5.56 3.28
N ASN A 582 -14.31 -4.37 3.42
CA ASN A 582 -14.27 -3.66 4.70
C ASN A 582 -15.68 -3.14 5.09
N ILE A 583 -16.49 -2.68 4.14
CA ILE A 583 -17.89 -2.28 4.41
C ILE A 583 -18.68 -3.50 4.91
N LEU A 584 -18.59 -4.64 4.20
CA LEU A 584 -19.23 -5.90 4.61
C LEU A 584 -18.78 -6.37 6.01
N HIS A 585 -17.48 -6.28 6.31
CA HIS A 585 -16.94 -6.63 7.62
C HIS A 585 -17.57 -5.75 8.73
N ASN A 586 -17.69 -4.44 8.50
CA ASN A 586 -18.25 -3.51 9.48
C ASN A 586 -19.77 -3.65 9.68
N LYS A 587 -20.48 -4.27 8.73
CA LYS A 587 -21.95 -4.49 8.76
C LYS A 587 -22.36 -5.92 9.10
N SER A 588 -21.41 -6.76 9.50
CA SER A 588 -21.62 -8.15 9.90
C SER A 588 -20.82 -8.49 11.16
N SER A 589 -20.88 -9.74 11.63
CA SER A 589 -19.95 -10.23 12.65
C SER A 589 -18.75 -10.92 12.02
N ASN A 590 -17.60 -10.89 12.69
CA ASN A 590 -16.38 -11.57 12.26
C ASN A 590 -16.60 -13.06 11.94
N ILE A 591 -17.56 -13.72 12.58
CA ILE A 591 -17.89 -15.14 12.33
C ILE A 591 -18.60 -15.28 10.99
N GLU A 592 -19.67 -14.52 10.77
CA GLU A 592 -20.47 -14.54 9.54
C GLU A 592 -19.64 -14.10 8.31
N PHE A 593 -18.81 -13.06 8.45
CA PHE A 593 -17.91 -12.57 7.42
C PHE A 593 -16.91 -13.63 6.94
N ASN A 594 -16.15 -14.23 7.86
CA ASN A 594 -15.15 -15.24 7.50
C ASN A 594 -15.82 -16.51 6.97
N LYS A 595 -16.98 -16.90 7.51
CA LYS A 595 -17.78 -18.04 7.02
C LYS A 595 -18.26 -17.86 5.58
N ALA A 596 -18.69 -16.65 5.22
CA ALA A 596 -19.21 -16.33 3.90
C ALA A 596 -18.15 -16.43 2.79
N LEU A 597 -16.96 -15.86 3.04
CA LEU A 597 -15.94 -15.63 2.01
C LEU A 597 -14.91 -16.76 1.94
N PHE A 598 -14.53 -17.33 3.09
CA PHE A 598 -13.50 -18.38 3.11
C PHE A 598 -14.03 -19.68 2.48
N ASN A 599 -15.25 -20.09 2.88
CA ASN A 599 -15.89 -21.35 2.48
C ASN A 599 -16.86 -21.23 1.29
N GLN A 600 -16.88 -20.09 0.58
CA GLN A 600 -17.85 -19.76 -0.48
C GLN A 600 -18.03 -20.86 -1.53
N GLU A 601 -16.93 -21.48 -1.97
CA GLU A 601 -16.87 -22.56 -2.97
C GLU A 601 -17.67 -23.82 -2.58
N ASN A 602 -17.94 -24.03 -1.29
CA ASN A 602 -18.60 -25.22 -0.75
C ASN A 602 -20.06 -24.99 -0.31
N ASN A 603 -20.57 -23.76 -0.37
CA ASN A 603 -21.76 -23.38 0.39
C ASN A 603 -23.04 -23.11 -0.42
N CYS A 604 -22.98 -22.79 -1.72
CA CYS A 604 -24.17 -22.35 -2.46
C CYS A 604 -24.79 -23.49 -3.30
N ASP A 605 -25.99 -23.91 -2.93
CA ASP A 605 -26.69 -25.02 -3.61
C ASP A 605 -27.26 -24.59 -4.97
N GLU A 606 -28.01 -23.49 -5.04
CA GLU A 606 -28.62 -22.97 -6.28
C GLU A 606 -28.85 -21.44 -6.24
N PHE A 607 -28.69 -20.79 -7.40
CA PHE A 607 -29.08 -19.39 -7.64
C PHE A 607 -30.43 -19.37 -8.38
N VAL A 608 -31.35 -18.50 -7.95
CA VAL A 608 -32.76 -18.53 -8.41
C VAL A 608 -32.94 -17.97 -9.83
N ILE A 609 -31.98 -17.20 -10.33
CA ILE A 609 -31.95 -16.65 -11.70
C ILE A 609 -30.67 -17.15 -12.38
N PRO A 610 -30.74 -17.70 -13.62
CA PRO A 610 -29.56 -18.06 -14.39
C PRO A 610 -28.58 -16.89 -14.52
N ARG A 611 -27.28 -17.20 -14.43
CA ARG A 611 -26.20 -16.19 -14.36
C ARG A 611 -26.16 -15.26 -15.58
N ASP A 612 -26.61 -15.76 -16.73
CA ASP A 612 -26.59 -15.06 -18.02
C ASP A 612 -27.78 -14.08 -18.18
N ASP A 613 -28.80 -14.18 -17.33
CA ASP A 613 -30.04 -13.37 -17.37
C ASP A 613 -30.02 -12.17 -16.39
N TRP A 614 -28.87 -11.90 -15.75
CA TRP A 614 -28.74 -10.78 -14.80
C TRP A 614 -28.70 -9.43 -15.52
N THR A 615 -29.87 -8.86 -15.82
CA THR A 615 -29.99 -7.52 -16.40
C THR A 615 -29.58 -6.45 -15.38
N LEU A 616 -28.34 -5.99 -15.40
CA LEU A 616 -27.83 -4.90 -14.52
C LEU A 616 -28.52 -3.55 -14.84
N LYS A 617 -29.72 -3.35 -14.29
CA LYS A 617 -30.51 -2.11 -14.34
C LYS A 617 -31.02 -1.76 -12.95
N LYS A 618 -31.47 -0.52 -12.76
CA LYS A 618 -32.26 -0.14 -11.59
C LYS A 618 -33.52 -1.04 -11.52
N ASP A 619 -33.92 -1.45 -10.30
CA ASP A 619 -35.00 -2.39 -9.93
C ASP A 619 -34.70 -3.91 -9.99
N VAL A 620 -33.44 -4.34 -10.00
CA VAL A 620 -33.09 -5.78 -9.93
C VAL A 620 -33.19 -6.34 -8.52
N ALA A 621 -33.69 -7.58 -8.43
CA ALA A 621 -33.67 -8.37 -7.21
C ALA A 621 -32.90 -9.68 -7.39
N PHE A 622 -31.78 -9.82 -6.69
CA PHE A 622 -30.96 -11.04 -6.68
C PHE A 622 -31.43 -11.98 -5.56
N ALA A 623 -31.44 -13.29 -5.79
CA ALA A 623 -31.83 -14.27 -4.77
C ALA A 623 -31.03 -15.58 -4.87
N SER A 624 -30.78 -16.19 -3.71
CA SER A 624 -30.06 -17.45 -3.55
C SER A 624 -30.72 -18.32 -2.48
N VAL A 625 -30.56 -19.64 -2.63
CA VAL A 625 -31.07 -20.65 -1.70
C VAL A 625 -29.89 -21.44 -1.13
N TYR A 626 -29.90 -21.58 0.20
CA TYR A 626 -28.91 -22.32 0.99
C TYR A 626 -29.66 -23.34 1.85
N GLY A 627 -29.80 -24.58 1.36
CA GLY A 627 -30.72 -25.57 1.90
C GLY A 627 -32.16 -25.03 1.96
N ASN A 628 -32.66 -24.74 3.17
CA ASN A 628 -33.98 -24.16 3.41
C ASN A 628 -33.96 -22.63 3.61
N ILE A 629 -32.79 -21.98 3.54
CA ILE A 629 -32.65 -20.55 3.75
C ILE A 629 -32.78 -19.80 2.43
N ASN A 630 -33.71 -18.86 2.36
CA ASN A 630 -33.88 -17.95 1.23
C ASN A 630 -33.22 -16.61 1.57
N SER A 631 -32.36 -16.12 0.67
CA SER A 631 -31.74 -14.79 0.76
C SER A 631 -32.07 -13.98 -0.48
N ARG A 632 -32.36 -12.69 -0.31
CA ARG A 632 -32.70 -11.78 -1.40
C ARG A 632 -32.20 -10.37 -1.14
N ILE A 633 -31.63 -9.77 -2.18
CA ILE A 633 -31.16 -8.38 -2.25
C ILE A 633 -32.02 -7.62 -3.26
N ARG A 634 -32.32 -6.34 -3.00
CA ARG A 634 -32.97 -5.40 -3.92
C ARG A 634 -32.19 -4.09 -3.88
N ALA A 635 -31.48 -3.74 -4.96
CA ALA A 635 -30.60 -2.56 -4.94
C ALA A 635 -31.36 -1.26 -4.61
N ASN A 636 -32.54 -1.07 -5.21
CA ASN A 636 -33.40 0.10 -5.07
C ASN A 636 -34.18 0.20 -3.72
N GLY A 637 -33.86 -0.62 -2.71
CA GLY A 637 -34.51 -0.53 -1.40
C GLY A 637 -34.13 0.76 -0.67
N LYS A 638 -35.10 1.51 -0.11
CA LYS A 638 -34.82 2.76 0.64
C LYS A 638 -34.42 2.57 2.10
N THR A 639 -34.50 1.35 2.63
CA THR A 639 -34.09 1.01 4.00
C THR A 639 -33.38 -0.33 4.00
N PHE A 640 -32.66 -0.65 5.08
CA PHE A 640 -31.92 -1.91 5.22
C PHE A 640 -32.81 -3.14 4.97
N GLU A 641 -34.00 -3.18 5.55
CA GLU A 641 -34.97 -4.29 5.44
C GLU A 641 -35.63 -4.37 4.05
N ASN A 642 -35.63 -3.26 3.30
CA ASN A 642 -36.09 -3.22 1.92
C ASN A 642 -34.98 -3.62 0.93
N LYS A 643 -33.71 -3.32 1.24
CA LYS A 643 -32.54 -3.76 0.45
C LYS A 643 -32.22 -5.22 0.70
N PHE A 644 -32.25 -5.69 1.95
CA PHE A 644 -31.76 -7.00 2.37
C PHE A 644 -32.84 -7.81 3.07
N SER A 645 -32.93 -9.10 2.73
CA SER A 645 -33.83 -10.04 3.39
C SER A 645 -33.22 -11.44 3.41
N CYS A 646 -33.22 -12.09 4.56
CA CYS A 646 -32.76 -13.48 4.70
C CYS A 646 -33.62 -14.22 5.74
N SER A 647 -33.99 -15.47 5.45
CA SER A 647 -34.80 -16.29 6.37
C SER A 647 -34.00 -17.02 7.45
N CYS A 648 -32.72 -16.68 7.68
CA CYS A 648 -31.92 -17.28 8.74
C CYS A 648 -32.13 -16.59 10.09
N GLU A 649 -32.01 -17.36 11.17
CA GLU A 649 -32.19 -16.86 12.54
C GLU A 649 -31.27 -15.68 12.87
N TYR A 650 -30.01 -15.70 12.38
CA TYR A 650 -29.07 -14.60 12.61
C TYR A 650 -29.60 -13.26 12.05
N PHE A 651 -30.07 -13.25 10.80
CA PHE A 651 -30.62 -12.04 10.18
C PHE A 651 -31.90 -11.58 10.90
N GLN A 652 -32.81 -12.52 11.20
CA GLN A 652 -34.10 -12.23 11.85
C GLN A 652 -33.94 -11.70 13.28
N ASN A 653 -32.89 -12.11 14.00
CA ASN A 653 -32.65 -11.69 15.39
C ASN A 653 -31.76 -10.45 15.52
N GLU A 654 -30.71 -10.32 14.70
CA GLU A 654 -29.69 -9.26 14.83
C GLU A 654 -29.93 -8.04 13.93
N ASN A 655 -30.78 -8.16 12.90
CA ASN A 655 -30.93 -7.18 11.81
C ASN A 655 -29.58 -6.73 11.20
N LYS A 656 -28.65 -7.68 11.00
CA LYS A 656 -27.30 -7.48 10.43
C LYS A 656 -27.07 -8.40 9.23
N ILE A 657 -26.10 -8.04 8.38
CA ILE A 657 -25.79 -8.83 7.19
C ILE A 657 -25.23 -10.20 7.62
N CYS A 658 -25.98 -11.27 7.32
CA CYS A 658 -25.61 -12.66 7.59
C CYS A 658 -24.73 -13.24 6.47
N PHE A 659 -24.09 -14.38 6.72
CA PHE A 659 -23.15 -15.00 5.77
C PHE A 659 -23.77 -15.27 4.38
N HIS A 660 -25.05 -15.65 4.31
CA HIS A 660 -25.76 -15.88 3.04
C HIS A 660 -25.84 -14.62 2.15
N LEU A 661 -26.07 -13.45 2.76
CA LEU A 661 -26.16 -12.17 2.07
C LEU A 661 -24.77 -11.68 1.64
N ILE A 662 -23.75 -11.88 2.49
CA ILE A 662 -22.35 -11.59 2.16
C ILE A 662 -21.91 -12.44 0.96
N SER A 663 -22.18 -13.75 0.96
CA SER A 663 -21.84 -14.63 -0.16
C SER A 663 -22.57 -14.23 -1.44
N LEU A 664 -23.85 -13.83 -1.38
CA LEU A 664 -24.60 -13.35 -2.55
C LEU A 664 -24.04 -12.01 -3.08
N LEU A 665 -23.78 -11.03 -2.21
CA LEU A 665 -23.16 -9.76 -2.59
C LEU A 665 -21.79 -9.98 -3.24
N ASN A 666 -20.99 -10.90 -2.71
CA ASN A 666 -19.66 -11.19 -3.23
C ASN A 666 -19.71 -11.83 -4.63
N GLU A 667 -20.59 -12.80 -4.84
CA GLU A 667 -20.80 -13.42 -6.16
C GLU A 667 -21.28 -12.40 -7.20
N ILE A 668 -22.15 -11.45 -6.81
CA ILE A 668 -22.60 -10.37 -7.69
C ILE A 668 -21.42 -9.48 -8.09
N GLY A 669 -20.64 -8.98 -7.12
CA GLY A 669 -19.52 -8.09 -7.39
C GLY A 669 -18.45 -8.70 -8.28
N ILE A 670 -18.03 -9.93 -7.98
CA ILE A 670 -17.00 -10.63 -8.75
C ILE A 670 -17.52 -10.97 -10.15
N ARG A 671 -18.68 -11.63 -10.30
CA ARG A 671 -19.14 -12.12 -11.62
C ARG A 671 -19.53 -11.02 -12.59
N CYS A 672 -20.03 -9.89 -12.10
CA CYS A 672 -20.44 -8.77 -12.95
C CYS A 672 -19.31 -7.74 -13.17
N ASN A 673 -18.08 -8.03 -12.71
CA ASN A 673 -16.93 -7.11 -12.75
C ASN A 673 -17.25 -5.71 -12.19
N LEU A 674 -18.00 -5.65 -11.08
CA LEU A 674 -18.46 -4.40 -10.48
C LEU A 674 -17.39 -3.73 -9.59
N PHE A 675 -16.14 -4.18 -9.66
CA PHE A 675 -15.00 -3.56 -8.97
C PHE A 675 -14.09 -2.75 -9.92
N SER A 676 -14.50 -2.58 -11.18
CA SER A 676 -13.80 -1.81 -12.23
C SER A 676 -13.76 -0.30 -11.92
N GLU A 677 -13.33 0.53 -12.89
CA GLU A 677 -13.38 1.99 -12.79
C GLU A 677 -14.78 2.57 -12.50
N THR A 678 -15.84 1.80 -12.72
CA THR A 678 -17.23 2.16 -12.37
C THR A 678 -17.52 2.11 -10.87
N TRP A 679 -16.64 1.56 -10.03
CA TRP A 679 -16.86 1.54 -8.58
C TRP A 679 -17.00 2.96 -8.02
N ASN A 680 -18.04 3.17 -7.20
CA ASN A 680 -18.49 4.50 -6.72
C ASN A 680 -19.08 5.43 -7.81
N SER A 681 -19.53 4.89 -8.96
CA SER A 681 -20.45 5.58 -9.89
C SER A 681 -21.91 5.18 -9.66
N GLU A 682 -22.85 6.03 -10.07
CA GLU A 682 -24.31 5.73 -10.02
C GLU A 682 -24.75 4.59 -10.95
N GLU A 683 -23.90 4.20 -11.91
CA GLU A 683 -24.16 3.07 -12.80
C GLU A 683 -23.80 1.73 -12.12
N ASN A 684 -23.01 1.78 -11.04
CA ASN A 684 -22.58 0.60 -10.30
C ASN A 684 -23.59 0.22 -9.21
N ILE A 685 -24.53 -0.64 -9.60
CA ILE A 685 -25.63 -1.16 -8.76
C ILE A 685 -25.14 -1.77 -7.44
N LEU A 686 -23.93 -2.34 -7.38
CA LEU A 686 -23.39 -2.86 -6.12
C LEU A 686 -22.94 -1.72 -5.21
N SER A 687 -22.28 -0.70 -5.75
CA SER A 687 -21.90 0.50 -5.01
C SER A 687 -23.14 1.28 -4.51
N GLU A 688 -24.16 1.50 -5.34
CA GLU A 688 -25.46 2.10 -4.97
C GLU A 688 -26.23 1.24 -3.92
N CYS A 689 -26.10 -0.09 -3.98
CA CYS A 689 -26.66 -0.95 -2.94
C CYS A 689 -25.95 -0.78 -1.58
N MET A 690 -24.67 -0.41 -1.59
CA MET A 690 -23.79 -0.32 -0.42
C MET A 690 -23.57 1.12 0.10
N SER A 691 -23.94 2.17 -0.64
CA SER A 691 -23.74 3.58 -0.25
C SER A 691 -24.42 3.95 1.07
N ASP A 692 -25.58 3.35 1.33
CA ASP A 692 -26.43 3.64 2.49
C ASP A 692 -26.17 2.67 3.67
N LEU A 693 -25.06 1.93 3.62
CA LEU A 693 -24.58 1.05 4.69
C LEU A 693 -23.48 1.74 5.50
#